data_AF-A0A1X6ZG90-F1
#
_entry.id   AF-A0A1X6ZG90-F1
#
_cell.length_a   1.000
_cell.length_b   1.000
_cell.length_c   1.000
_cell.angle_alpha   90.00
_cell.angle_beta   90.00
_cell.angle_gamma   90.00
#
_symmetry.space_group_name_H-M   'P 1'
#
loop_
_entity.id
_entity.type
_entity.pdbx_description
1 polymer ?
#
loop_
_entity_poly.entity_id
_entity_poly.type
_entity_poly.pdbx_seq_one_letter_code
_entity_poly.pdbx_strand_id
1 'polypeptide(L)'
;MTFLLTGSEADDVFDITTPHRMIVTFAGDDTVTTVGGAPLTFLSLGAGDDVLSAGTVVGGVSAGGGDDSLSFAAHVEEVRAGRGADTLSVSGGARFAVTGSDDDHVTIEAAPVTFLSLGSGDDTLNATARVDGVVGGAGADTLALLGGATEVRAGRGDDRVEIDGGAALVRLGAGDDELRLGDLVDRASGGVGDDTLVLDINAGQVDIEILEDGFRFTGRFSGATMDIDGFETVVFADRSFTAAELAASFDPDDALPVIQVGGGTQTVTVNDPTPTASVVWDRVVQQAVIETDSPTGPTVASRAYAMVHTAMYDAWSAFDATAVPVSFDLEGDNVETSGSDADKAEAMSWAAYTVLMDLFPDVAPLYAEVMETRFGYDLGAPSKIAEIGIDAAEDLLALRADDGANQSGAYADTTGYVPANGGPNAIVDITLWTPENVPIDPEDDDVEQSFLSPHWREVEGFALAEDASGATDFSGTLPPPPEAFFAPAFAGSTLDLAARTITLSAPLSLDGDTFAAGDTIPVTKALVGPVINPGFVAQAEEVVAFSGGLTDTQKIIAEFWEDGGGTAFPPGTWMTFGEFVSARDGHTLDMDAQMFLALGNAVMDAGIATWHSKVEYDYTRPVRAIRELGELGLIGEPGTDALTGETGNVIEAFGGFDAEGYGIGTQTILAANFNTFQRPFDNTSPPFAEYTSGHSAFSAAGAEVLSRMTGSDAFGAHVLFGIDTIQFERGVPEEEVTLIWETFSDAADEAGRSRLYGGIHFDDGDMNGRALGRIVGADAYEVAQRFIDGTATDADRPFFGEDAMLA
;
A
#
# COMPACT_ATOMS: atom_id res chain seq x y z
N MET A 1 53.56 43.38 -16.91
CA MET A 1 53.74 42.32 -17.92
C MET A 1 54.63 41.26 -17.29
N THR A 2 54.02 40.26 -16.67
CA THR A 2 54.68 38.97 -16.43
C THR A 2 53.65 37.96 -16.90
N PHE A 3 53.83 37.47 -18.13
CA PHE A 3 52.80 36.71 -18.84
C PHE A 3 52.93 35.20 -18.69
N LEU A 4 54.07 34.73 -18.18
CA LEU A 4 54.43 33.33 -18.13
C LEU A 4 55.34 33.10 -16.93
N LEU A 5 55.04 32.07 -16.15
CA LEU A 5 55.88 31.50 -15.12
C LEU A 5 56.31 30.10 -15.61
N THR A 6 57.60 29.78 -15.58
CA THR A 6 58.13 28.51 -16.10
C THR A 6 58.92 27.76 -15.03
N GLY A 7 58.66 26.46 -14.89
CA GLY A 7 59.43 25.54 -14.05
C GLY A 7 60.73 25.03 -14.69
N SER A 8 61.35 24.08 -14.01
CA SER A 8 62.52 23.30 -14.40
C SER A 8 62.12 21.85 -14.72
N GLU A 9 63.10 20.95 -14.78
CA GLU A 9 62.89 19.49 -15.01
C GLU A 9 63.07 18.71 -13.68
N ALA A 10 62.85 19.38 -12.56
CA ALA A 10 62.95 18.85 -11.21
C ALA A 10 61.77 19.38 -10.40
N ASP A 11 61.40 18.68 -9.33
CA ASP A 11 60.27 18.99 -8.47
C ASP A 11 60.24 20.47 -8.04
N ASP A 12 59.27 21.22 -8.58
CA ASP A 12 59.07 22.63 -8.32
C ASP A 12 57.85 22.88 -7.41
N VAL A 13 57.90 23.92 -6.59
CA VAL A 13 56.77 24.35 -5.74
C VAL A 13 56.43 25.81 -6.03
N PHE A 14 55.17 26.06 -6.42
CA PHE A 14 54.67 27.37 -6.81
C PHE A 14 53.47 27.82 -5.96
N ASP A 15 53.70 28.78 -5.06
CA ASP A 15 52.64 29.47 -4.31
C ASP A 15 52.26 30.80 -4.99
N ILE A 16 51.21 30.78 -5.80
CA ILE A 16 50.77 31.90 -6.61
C ILE A 16 49.78 32.78 -5.85
N THR A 17 50.28 33.93 -5.39
CA THR A 17 49.52 34.97 -4.66
C THR A 17 49.43 36.29 -5.42
N THR A 18 50.01 36.38 -6.62
CA THR A 18 50.00 37.59 -7.47
C THR A 18 49.54 37.26 -8.90
N PRO A 19 49.04 38.23 -9.69
CA PRO A 19 48.42 37.93 -10.99
C PRO A 19 49.41 37.39 -12.04
N HIS A 20 49.25 36.12 -12.42
CA HIS A 20 49.87 35.53 -13.62
C HIS A 20 48.79 35.22 -14.66
N ARG A 21 49.18 35.01 -15.91
CA ARG A 21 48.26 34.56 -16.97
C ARG A 21 48.54 33.14 -17.46
N MET A 22 49.77 32.67 -17.34
CA MET A 22 50.18 31.34 -17.78
C MET A 22 51.24 30.77 -16.85
N ILE A 23 51.12 29.48 -16.53
CA ILE A 23 52.09 28.70 -15.76
C ILE A 23 52.41 27.45 -16.58
N VAL A 24 53.68 27.12 -16.74
CA VAL A 24 54.13 25.91 -17.45
C VAL A 24 55.27 25.29 -16.65
N THR A 25 55.05 24.12 -16.09
CA THR A 25 56.11 23.26 -15.55
C THR A 25 56.41 22.14 -16.57
N PHE A 26 57.57 21.48 -16.45
CA PHE A 26 58.07 20.59 -17.51
C PHE A 26 58.13 19.14 -17.07
N ALA A 27 59.01 18.80 -16.13
CA ALA A 27 59.11 17.44 -15.60
C ALA A 27 59.50 17.49 -14.12
N GLY A 28 59.19 16.42 -13.38
CA GLY A 28 59.34 16.37 -11.93
C GLY A 28 57.98 16.41 -11.24
N ASP A 29 57.93 16.09 -9.95
CA ASP A 29 56.68 16.06 -9.18
C ASP A 29 56.37 17.49 -8.68
N ASP A 30 55.60 18.25 -9.45
CA ASP A 30 55.41 19.68 -9.26
C ASP A 30 54.19 20.00 -8.39
N THR A 31 54.31 20.95 -7.46
CA THR A 31 53.18 21.43 -6.65
C THR A 31 52.83 22.87 -7.00
N VAL A 32 51.63 23.13 -7.50
CA VAL A 32 51.11 24.48 -7.79
C VAL A 32 49.91 24.80 -6.91
N THR A 33 50.00 25.84 -6.09
CA THR A 33 48.88 26.36 -5.30
C THR A 33 48.55 27.78 -5.73
N THR A 34 47.28 28.07 -6.04
CA THR A 34 46.81 29.42 -6.39
C THR A 34 45.76 29.88 -5.40
N VAL A 35 45.97 31.03 -4.75
CA VAL A 35 45.04 31.54 -3.71
C VAL A 35 44.69 32.98 -4.00
N GLY A 36 43.53 33.20 -4.64
CA GLY A 36 43.03 34.53 -4.99
C GLY A 36 43.91 35.28 -6.02
N GLY A 37 43.28 36.09 -6.88
CA GLY A 37 44.01 36.83 -7.92
C GLY A 37 43.21 37.01 -9.21
N ALA A 38 43.89 37.47 -10.27
CA ALA A 38 43.28 37.51 -11.60
C ALA A 38 43.16 36.08 -12.18
N PRO A 39 42.17 35.82 -13.06
CA PRO A 39 42.03 34.52 -13.71
C PRO A 39 43.30 34.11 -14.47
N LEU A 40 43.69 32.83 -14.32
CA LEU A 40 44.71 32.21 -15.17
C LEU A 40 44.08 31.89 -16.53
N THR A 41 44.84 32.10 -17.60
CA THR A 41 44.40 31.71 -18.95
C THR A 41 44.71 30.24 -19.20
N PHE A 42 45.88 29.75 -18.76
CA PHE A 42 46.31 28.38 -19.00
C PHE A 42 47.37 27.93 -17.98
N LEU A 43 47.36 26.65 -17.60
CA LEU A 43 48.32 26.01 -16.72
C LEU A 43 48.70 24.64 -17.30
N SER A 44 49.99 24.34 -17.39
CA SER A 44 50.53 23.05 -17.83
C SER A 44 51.50 22.52 -16.79
N LEU A 45 51.40 21.25 -16.37
CA LEU A 45 52.27 20.67 -15.34
C LEU A 45 53.42 19.79 -15.92
N GLY A 46 53.16 19.10 -17.03
CA GLY A 46 54.19 18.35 -17.73
C GLY A 46 54.21 16.88 -17.35
N ALA A 47 55.35 16.32 -16.93
CA ALA A 47 55.45 14.90 -16.60
C ALA A 47 56.01 14.67 -15.20
N GLY A 48 55.36 13.84 -14.40
CA GLY A 48 55.62 13.67 -12.97
C GLY A 48 54.29 13.53 -12.23
N ASP A 49 54.33 13.20 -10.95
CA ASP A 49 53.13 13.10 -10.13
C ASP A 49 52.81 14.49 -9.55
N ASP A 50 52.00 15.28 -10.28
CA ASP A 50 51.83 16.70 -10.01
C ASP A 50 50.65 17.00 -9.08
N VAL A 51 50.75 18.05 -8.26
CA VAL A 51 49.69 18.50 -7.35
C VAL A 51 49.26 19.93 -7.69
N LEU A 52 48.00 20.12 -8.09
CA LEU A 52 47.40 21.44 -8.32
C LEU A 52 46.28 21.73 -7.31
N SER A 53 46.39 22.85 -6.61
CA SER A 53 45.29 23.44 -5.84
C SER A 53 44.91 24.82 -6.41
N ALA A 54 43.79 24.87 -7.12
CA ALA A 54 43.31 26.05 -7.83
C ALA A 54 42.17 26.77 -7.08
N GLY A 55 42.51 27.85 -6.37
CA GLY A 55 41.56 28.75 -5.72
C GLY A 55 41.16 29.99 -6.54
N THR A 56 41.61 30.11 -7.79
CA THR A 56 41.23 31.16 -8.74
C THR A 56 40.67 30.56 -10.01
N VAL A 57 39.93 31.35 -10.81
CA VAL A 57 39.40 30.88 -12.10
C VAL A 57 40.55 30.53 -13.05
N VAL A 58 40.47 29.37 -13.70
CA VAL A 58 41.47 28.90 -14.67
C VAL A 58 40.83 28.63 -16.02
N GLY A 59 41.39 29.20 -17.08
CA GLY A 59 40.89 29.03 -18.45
C GLY A 59 41.24 27.69 -19.10
N GLY A 60 42.23 26.96 -18.59
CA GLY A 60 42.60 25.64 -19.09
C GLY A 60 43.73 25.03 -18.29
N VAL A 61 43.65 23.73 -18.01
CA VAL A 61 44.68 22.94 -17.33
C VAL A 61 45.04 21.71 -18.17
N SER A 62 46.34 21.42 -18.26
CA SER A 62 46.89 20.16 -18.78
C SER A 62 47.89 19.64 -17.77
N ALA A 63 47.60 18.54 -17.06
CA ALA A 63 48.51 18.01 -16.05
C ALA A 63 49.67 17.27 -16.73
N GLY A 64 49.38 16.19 -17.48
CA GLY A 64 50.22 15.69 -18.55
C GLY A 64 50.47 14.20 -18.43
N GLY A 65 51.48 13.76 -17.70
CA GLY A 65 51.65 12.32 -17.49
C GLY A 65 52.35 11.98 -16.17
N GLY A 66 51.77 11.06 -15.42
CA GLY A 66 52.07 10.77 -14.02
C GLY A 66 50.76 10.71 -13.24
N ASP A 67 50.81 10.36 -11.96
CA ASP A 67 49.60 10.25 -11.14
C ASP A 67 49.28 11.63 -10.52
N ASP A 68 48.43 12.42 -11.20
CA ASP A 68 48.23 13.84 -10.89
C ASP A 68 47.07 14.07 -9.90
N SER A 69 47.24 14.99 -8.94
CA SER A 69 46.19 15.41 -8.00
C SER A 69 45.75 16.85 -8.24
N LEU A 70 44.57 17.03 -8.83
CA LEU A 70 44.04 18.32 -9.28
C LEU A 70 42.79 18.71 -8.49
N SER A 71 42.81 19.86 -7.83
CA SER A 71 41.68 20.39 -7.05
C SER A 71 41.30 21.81 -7.48
N PHE A 72 40.01 22.03 -7.76
CA PHE A 72 39.46 23.31 -8.25
C PHE A 72 38.35 23.82 -7.34
N ALA A 73 38.72 24.73 -6.42
CA ALA A 73 37.76 25.44 -5.58
C ALA A 73 37.05 26.60 -6.31
N ALA A 74 37.61 27.05 -7.44
CA ALA A 74 37.02 28.06 -8.32
C ALA A 74 36.80 27.50 -9.73
N HIS A 75 35.95 28.15 -10.53
CA HIS A 75 35.56 27.68 -11.86
C HIS A 75 36.75 27.43 -12.79
N VAL A 76 36.73 26.30 -13.50
CA VAL A 76 37.71 25.96 -14.53
C VAL A 76 37.03 25.73 -15.88
N GLU A 77 37.52 26.38 -16.94
CA GLU A 77 36.93 26.19 -18.26
C GLU A 77 37.24 24.80 -18.84
N GLU A 78 38.47 24.32 -18.69
CA GLU A 78 38.90 23.03 -19.24
C GLU A 78 39.96 22.38 -18.36
N VAL A 79 39.79 21.09 -18.05
CA VAL A 79 40.79 20.25 -17.39
C VAL A 79 41.12 19.06 -18.28
N ARG A 80 42.41 18.77 -18.44
CA ARG A 80 42.95 17.55 -19.03
C ARG A 80 43.98 17.00 -18.05
N ALA A 81 43.71 15.85 -17.43
CA ALA A 81 44.64 15.25 -16.46
C ALA A 81 45.79 14.59 -17.24
N GLY A 82 45.54 13.53 -18.00
CA GLY A 82 46.43 13.10 -19.07
C GLY A 82 46.61 11.59 -19.13
N ARG A 83 47.72 11.09 -18.58
CA ARG A 83 48.00 9.66 -18.46
C ARG A 83 48.48 9.40 -17.05
N GLY A 84 48.08 8.30 -16.45
CA GLY A 84 48.39 8.00 -15.06
C GLY A 84 47.09 7.97 -14.26
N ALA A 85 47.16 7.47 -13.03
CA ALA A 85 46.00 7.35 -12.17
C ALA A 85 45.72 8.70 -11.51
N ASP A 86 44.89 9.52 -12.14
CA ASP A 86 44.69 10.91 -11.76
C ASP A 86 43.54 11.07 -10.75
N THR A 87 43.71 11.98 -9.79
CA THR A 87 42.65 12.41 -8.87
C THR A 87 42.19 13.83 -9.21
N LEU A 88 40.91 13.99 -9.59
CA LEU A 88 40.31 15.29 -9.92
C LEU A 88 39.18 15.65 -8.95
N SER A 89 39.28 16.79 -8.28
CA SER A 89 38.22 17.35 -7.42
C SER A 89 37.77 18.72 -7.94
N VAL A 90 36.47 18.88 -8.24
CA VAL A 90 35.88 20.13 -8.74
C VAL A 90 34.73 20.57 -7.84
N SER A 91 34.95 21.65 -7.09
CA SER A 91 33.89 22.32 -6.31
C SER A 91 33.45 23.63 -6.96
N GLY A 92 34.31 24.28 -7.74
CA GLY A 92 34.03 25.58 -8.37
C GLY A 92 33.27 25.53 -9.69
N GLY A 93 32.97 24.34 -10.20
CA GLY A 93 32.34 24.08 -11.49
C GLY A 93 33.36 23.97 -12.63
N ALA A 94 32.98 23.27 -13.70
CA ALA A 94 33.79 23.19 -14.90
C ALA A 94 32.96 23.17 -16.17
N ARG A 95 33.51 23.67 -17.27
CA ARG A 95 32.85 23.47 -18.57
C ARG A 95 33.24 22.12 -19.19
N PHE A 96 34.52 21.76 -19.16
CA PHE A 96 35.00 20.47 -19.67
C PHE A 96 36.03 19.86 -18.73
N ALA A 97 35.91 18.56 -18.46
CA ALA A 97 36.91 17.77 -17.76
C ALA A 97 37.19 16.47 -18.51
N VAL A 98 38.46 16.12 -18.68
CA VAL A 98 38.92 14.87 -19.29
C VAL A 98 40.06 14.31 -18.44
N THR A 99 39.94 13.08 -17.93
CA THR A 99 41.00 12.50 -17.08
C THR A 99 42.02 11.76 -17.93
N GLY A 100 41.63 10.79 -18.75
CA GLY A 100 42.45 10.34 -19.89
C GLY A 100 42.66 8.84 -19.95
N SER A 101 43.73 8.34 -19.34
CA SER A 101 44.05 6.91 -19.35
C SER A 101 44.63 6.44 -18.03
N ASP A 102 44.42 5.16 -17.72
CA ASP A 102 44.67 4.53 -16.42
C ASP A 102 43.53 4.85 -15.43
N ASP A 103 43.55 4.29 -14.21
CA ASP A 103 42.39 4.30 -13.31
C ASP A 103 42.25 5.65 -12.58
N ASP A 104 41.28 6.47 -12.99
CA ASP A 104 41.08 7.83 -12.51
C ASP A 104 40.01 7.94 -11.41
N HIS A 105 40.17 8.91 -10.49
CA HIS A 105 39.19 9.22 -9.44
C HIS A 105 38.70 10.67 -9.52
N VAL A 106 37.41 10.86 -9.78
CA VAL A 106 36.78 12.18 -9.96
C VAL A 106 35.73 12.45 -8.89
N THR A 107 35.79 13.62 -8.26
CA THR A 107 34.77 14.11 -7.32
C THR A 107 34.23 15.47 -7.75
N ILE A 108 32.90 15.60 -7.89
CA ILE A 108 32.20 16.84 -8.27
C ILE A 108 31.18 17.21 -7.18
N GLU A 109 31.33 18.35 -6.51
CA GLU A 109 30.55 18.59 -5.27
C GLU A 109 29.55 19.75 -5.31
N ALA A 110 30.02 20.97 -5.58
CA ALA A 110 29.25 22.18 -5.22
C ALA A 110 28.71 22.98 -6.40
N ALA A 111 29.29 22.82 -7.59
CA ALA A 111 28.90 23.55 -8.79
C ALA A 111 28.97 22.62 -10.00
N PRO A 112 28.10 22.85 -11.02
CA PRO A 112 27.89 21.88 -12.08
C PRO A 112 29.09 21.76 -13.03
N VAL A 113 29.18 20.60 -13.67
CA VAL A 113 30.09 20.33 -14.78
C VAL A 113 29.29 20.13 -16.06
N THR A 114 29.61 20.86 -17.13
CA THR A 114 28.86 20.70 -18.39
C THR A 114 29.21 19.40 -19.12
N PHE A 115 30.46 18.96 -19.11
CA PHE A 115 30.86 17.71 -19.75
C PHE A 115 32.09 17.10 -19.08
N LEU A 116 32.02 15.79 -18.79
CA LEU A 116 33.08 14.99 -18.21
C LEU A 116 33.33 13.74 -19.07
N SER A 117 34.60 13.41 -19.31
CA SER A 117 35.04 12.17 -19.95
C SER A 117 36.14 11.52 -19.12
N LEU A 118 36.00 10.25 -18.74
CA LEU A 118 36.99 9.57 -17.91
C LEU A 118 38.09 8.92 -18.77
N GLY A 119 37.71 8.18 -19.81
CA GLY A 119 38.63 7.80 -20.89
C GLY A 119 38.89 6.31 -20.95
N SER A 120 39.97 5.80 -20.37
CA SER A 120 40.23 4.36 -20.35
C SER A 120 40.93 3.94 -19.07
N GLY A 121 40.54 2.84 -18.46
CA GLY A 121 40.91 2.52 -17.09
C GLY A 121 39.65 2.16 -16.33
N ASP A 122 39.78 1.61 -15.14
CA ASP A 122 38.64 1.34 -14.27
C ASP A 122 38.38 2.63 -13.45
N ASP A 123 37.58 3.54 -14.00
CA ASP A 123 37.45 4.90 -13.48
C ASP A 123 36.35 5.01 -12.41
N THR A 124 36.52 5.92 -11.45
CA THR A 124 35.51 6.21 -10.42
C THR A 124 35.07 7.67 -10.44
N LEU A 125 33.77 7.91 -10.54
CA LEU A 125 33.14 9.22 -10.42
C LEU A 125 32.19 9.27 -9.23
N ASN A 126 32.32 10.29 -8.39
CA ASN A 126 31.33 10.66 -7.39
C ASN A 126 30.91 12.13 -7.57
N ALA A 127 29.68 12.35 -8.02
CA ALA A 127 29.15 13.67 -8.31
C ALA A 127 27.89 13.97 -7.49
N THR A 128 28.02 14.81 -6.46
CA THR A 128 26.88 15.37 -5.71
C THR A 128 26.34 16.66 -6.33
N ALA A 129 27.12 17.32 -7.19
CA ALA A 129 26.62 18.36 -8.10
C ALA A 129 26.35 17.81 -9.50
N ARG A 130 25.44 18.46 -10.22
CA ARG A 130 25.01 18.06 -11.57
C ARG A 130 26.16 17.97 -12.56
N VAL A 131 26.17 16.90 -13.36
CA VAL A 131 27.06 16.75 -14.53
C VAL A 131 26.22 16.59 -15.80
N ASP A 132 26.17 17.60 -16.66
CA ASP A 132 25.20 17.58 -17.77
C ASP A 132 25.46 16.41 -18.74
N GLY A 133 26.72 16.17 -19.12
CA GLY A 133 27.12 15.04 -19.97
C GLY A 133 28.29 14.26 -19.38
N VAL A 134 28.15 12.94 -19.29
CA VAL A 134 29.17 12.02 -18.76
C VAL A 134 29.50 10.96 -19.80
N VAL A 135 30.79 10.74 -20.00
CA VAL A 135 31.33 9.60 -20.76
C VAL A 135 32.31 8.86 -19.85
N GLY A 136 32.03 7.60 -19.50
CA GLY A 136 32.96 6.74 -18.74
C GLY A 136 34.16 6.43 -19.63
N GLY A 137 34.03 5.44 -20.51
CA GLY A 137 34.98 5.21 -21.58
C GLY A 137 35.23 3.73 -21.83
N ALA A 138 36.38 3.22 -21.41
CA ALA A 138 36.72 1.81 -21.57
C ALA A 138 37.39 1.27 -20.31
N GLY A 139 36.80 0.25 -19.70
CA GLY A 139 37.19 -0.29 -18.40
C GLY A 139 35.94 -0.58 -17.60
N ALA A 140 36.07 -1.09 -16.39
CA ALA A 140 34.94 -1.31 -15.49
C ALA A 140 34.73 -0.06 -14.63
N ASP A 141 33.89 0.87 -15.11
CA ASP A 141 33.72 2.19 -14.48
C ASP A 141 32.66 2.16 -13.36
N THR A 142 32.84 3.00 -12.34
CA THR A 142 31.84 3.24 -11.29
C THR A 142 31.43 4.71 -11.26
N LEU A 143 30.17 4.99 -11.63
CA LEU A 143 29.65 6.34 -11.82
C LEU A 143 28.48 6.63 -10.86
N ALA A 144 28.73 7.38 -9.78
CA ALA A 144 27.68 7.85 -8.87
C ALA A 144 27.31 9.32 -9.19
N LEU A 145 26.10 9.55 -9.68
CA LEU A 145 25.58 10.84 -10.16
C LEU A 145 24.41 11.32 -9.31
N LEU A 146 24.68 11.56 -8.02
CA LEU A 146 23.69 11.99 -7.04
C LEU A 146 23.12 13.39 -7.32
N GLY A 147 23.90 14.26 -7.97
CA GLY A 147 23.45 15.58 -8.43
C GLY A 147 22.69 15.56 -9.76
N GLY A 148 22.52 14.38 -10.37
CA GLY A 148 21.84 14.18 -11.64
C GLY A 148 22.68 14.48 -12.88
N ALA A 149 22.15 14.10 -14.03
CA ALA A 149 22.76 14.30 -15.34
C ALA A 149 21.74 14.69 -16.41
N THR A 150 22.20 15.04 -17.62
CA THR A 150 21.33 15.06 -18.80
C THR A 150 21.56 13.79 -19.61
N GLU A 151 22.83 13.43 -19.83
CA GLU A 151 23.22 12.30 -20.64
C GLU A 151 24.39 11.55 -19.99
N VAL A 152 24.24 10.22 -19.88
CA VAL A 152 25.27 9.31 -19.36
C VAL A 152 25.56 8.26 -20.42
N ARG A 153 26.85 8.07 -20.71
CA ARG A 153 27.37 7.02 -21.59
C ARG A 153 28.48 6.29 -20.85
N ALA A 154 28.22 5.08 -20.34
CA ALA A 154 29.20 4.36 -19.53
C ALA A 154 30.38 3.90 -20.39
N GLY A 155 30.14 3.11 -21.44
CA GLY A 155 31.11 2.88 -22.50
C GLY A 155 31.32 1.41 -22.83
N ARG A 156 32.48 0.87 -22.48
CA ARG A 156 32.84 -0.54 -22.70
C ARG A 156 33.47 -1.09 -21.43
N GLY A 157 33.15 -2.33 -21.10
CA GLY A 157 33.55 -2.96 -19.84
C GLY A 157 32.32 -3.11 -18.97
N ASP A 158 32.48 -3.72 -17.80
CA ASP A 158 31.36 -4.02 -16.92
C ASP A 158 31.15 -2.82 -15.98
N ASP A 159 30.24 -1.93 -16.35
CA ASP A 159 30.06 -0.62 -15.73
C ASP A 159 29.00 -0.64 -14.63
N ARG A 160 29.15 0.22 -13.62
CA ARG A 160 28.15 0.46 -12.56
C ARG A 160 27.76 1.93 -12.53
N VAL A 161 26.49 2.21 -12.74
CA VAL A 161 25.97 3.59 -12.79
C VAL A 161 24.85 3.75 -11.77
N GLU A 162 24.96 4.73 -10.88
CA GLU A 162 23.94 5.10 -9.90
C GLU A 162 23.48 6.55 -10.13
N ILE A 163 22.17 6.79 -10.23
CA ILE A 163 21.59 8.11 -10.48
C ILE A 163 20.41 8.37 -9.53
N ASP A 164 20.54 9.42 -8.71
CA ASP A 164 19.48 9.87 -7.78
C ASP A 164 18.95 11.27 -8.12
N GLY A 165 19.74 12.13 -8.77
CA GLY A 165 19.33 13.51 -9.09
C GLY A 165 18.57 13.67 -10.41
N GLY A 166 18.06 12.56 -10.95
CA GLY A 166 17.44 12.46 -12.28
C GLY A 166 18.43 12.48 -13.45
N ALA A 167 18.05 11.85 -14.55
CA ALA A 167 18.72 11.95 -15.84
C ALA A 167 17.72 11.88 -17.00
N ALA A 168 18.09 12.43 -18.16
CA ALA A 168 17.25 12.29 -19.35
C ALA A 168 17.60 11.01 -20.13
N LEU A 169 18.89 10.77 -20.40
CA LEU A 169 19.31 9.63 -21.22
C LEU A 169 20.49 8.87 -20.61
N VAL A 170 20.33 7.56 -20.43
CA VAL A 170 21.39 6.65 -19.97
C VAL A 170 21.66 5.59 -21.03
N ARG A 171 22.94 5.33 -21.32
CA ARG A 171 23.40 4.25 -22.20
C ARG A 171 24.61 3.58 -21.56
N LEU A 172 24.52 2.30 -21.25
CA LEU A 172 25.61 1.60 -20.57
C LEU A 172 26.66 1.18 -21.59
N GLY A 173 26.32 0.34 -22.57
CA GLY A 173 27.13 0.16 -23.76
C GLY A 173 27.43 -1.30 -24.06
N ALA A 174 28.64 -1.75 -23.75
CA ALA A 174 29.03 -3.12 -24.02
C ALA A 174 29.84 -3.71 -22.87
N GLY A 175 29.40 -4.84 -22.34
CA GLY A 175 29.84 -5.39 -21.06
C GLY A 175 28.60 -5.82 -20.29
N ASP A 176 28.79 -6.47 -19.15
CA ASP A 176 27.67 -6.85 -18.28
C ASP A 176 27.46 -5.71 -17.28
N ASP A 177 26.55 -4.79 -17.60
CA ASP A 177 26.41 -3.50 -16.91
C ASP A 177 25.30 -3.49 -15.84
N GLU A 178 25.43 -2.63 -14.82
CA GLU A 178 24.42 -2.38 -13.80
C GLU A 178 24.03 -0.90 -13.77
N LEU A 179 22.74 -0.60 -13.95
CA LEU A 179 22.15 0.73 -13.74
C LEU A 179 21.24 0.72 -12.53
N ARG A 180 21.54 1.54 -11.53
CA ARG A 180 20.70 1.77 -10.37
C ARG A 180 20.10 3.17 -10.39
N LEU A 181 18.79 3.26 -10.18
CA LEU A 181 18.05 4.52 -10.20
C LEU A 181 17.22 4.70 -8.94
N GLY A 182 17.35 5.88 -8.32
CA GLY A 182 16.45 6.35 -7.27
C GLY A 182 15.10 6.84 -7.80
N ASP A 183 15.06 7.35 -9.04
CA ASP A 183 13.87 7.88 -9.72
C ASP A 183 13.87 7.51 -11.21
N LEU A 184 12.69 7.55 -11.85
CA LEU A 184 12.55 7.32 -13.29
C LEU A 184 13.33 8.37 -14.12
N VAL A 185 14.00 7.90 -15.18
CA VAL A 185 14.68 8.72 -16.21
C VAL A 185 13.89 8.70 -17.51
N ASP A 186 14.12 9.61 -18.47
CA ASP A 186 13.34 9.57 -19.72
C ASP A 186 13.63 8.30 -20.54
N ARG A 187 14.90 7.89 -20.64
CA ARG A 187 15.30 6.66 -21.34
C ARG A 187 16.58 6.03 -20.80
N ALA A 188 16.59 4.70 -20.66
CA ALA A 188 17.78 3.91 -20.37
C ALA A 188 17.99 2.79 -21.40
N SER A 189 19.24 2.46 -21.70
CA SER A 189 19.62 1.36 -22.59
C SER A 189 20.82 0.63 -21.99
N GLY A 190 20.69 -0.68 -21.76
CA GLY A 190 21.81 -1.53 -21.29
C GLY A 190 22.83 -1.68 -22.40
N GLY A 191 22.45 -2.39 -23.47
CA GLY A 191 23.22 -2.41 -24.72
C GLY A 191 23.60 -3.81 -25.14
N VAL A 192 24.88 -4.16 -25.07
CA VAL A 192 25.38 -5.49 -25.45
C VAL A 192 26.07 -6.14 -24.25
N GLY A 193 25.40 -7.11 -23.66
CA GLY A 193 25.90 -7.93 -22.56
C GLY A 193 24.72 -8.53 -21.82
N ASP A 194 24.95 -9.03 -20.61
CA ASP A 194 23.88 -9.39 -19.67
C ASP A 194 23.69 -8.22 -18.68
N ASP A 195 22.81 -7.28 -19.02
CA ASP A 195 22.64 -6.01 -18.32
C ASP A 195 21.53 -6.06 -17.26
N THR A 196 21.71 -5.34 -16.15
CA THR A 196 20.78 -5.26 -15.02
C THR A 196 20.32 -3.82 -14.75
N LEU A 197 19.01 -3.61 -14.75
CA LEU A 197 18.37 -2.39 -14.24
C LEU A 197 17.88 -2.63 -12.81
N VAL A 198 18.28 -1.77 -11.87
CA VAL A 198 17.84 -1.77 -10.48
C VAL A 198 17.08 -0.48 -10.20
N LEU A 199 15.82 -0.62 -9.79
CA LEU A 199 14.93 0.46 -9.42
C LEU A 199 14.67 0.41 -7.92
N ASP A 200 14.96 1.49 -7.20
CA ASP A 200 14.68 1.61 -5.77
C ASP A 200 13.18 1.92 -5.50
N ILE A 201 12.28 1.43 -6.35
CA ILE A 201 10.82 1.52 -6.23
C ILE A 201 10.20 0.12 -6.34
N ASN A 202 9.06 -0.09 -5.70
CA ASN A 202 8.31 -1.34 -5.79
C ASN A 202 7.64 -1.47 -7.16
N ALA A 203 7.48 -2.70 -7.66
CA ALA A 203 6.86 -2.90 -8.98
C ALA A 203 5.44 -2.35 -9.09
N GLY A 204 4.64 -2.43 -8.01
CA GLY A 204 3.26 -1.89 -7.96
C GLY A 204 3.15 -0.37 -7.95
N GLN A 205 4.28 0.36 -7.94
CA GLN A 205 4.33 1.82 -8.02
C GLN A 205 4.44 2.35 -9.46
N VAL A 206 4.61 1.46 -10.44
CA VAL A 206 4.64 1.80 -11.87
C VAL A 206 3.66 0.97 -12.67
N ASP A 207 3.02 1.61 -13.65
CA ASP A 207 2.36 0.91 -14.74
C ASP A 207 3.39 0.57 -15.82
N ILE A 208 3.31 -0.64 -16.38
CA ILE A 208 4.26 -1.24 -17.32
C ILE A 208 3.56 -1.48 -18.66
N GLU A 209 4.18 -0.97 -19.73
CA GLU A 209 3.78 -1.17 -21.12
C GLU A 209 4.92 -1.87 -21.88
N ILE A 210 4.61 -2.89 -22.68
CA ILE A 210 5.59 -3.55 -23.56
C ILE A 210 5.76 -2.76 -24.86
N LEU A 211 7.01 -2.48 -25.22
CA LEU A 211 7.40 -1.84 -26.47
C LEU A 211 8.04 -2.87 -27.43
N GLU A 212 8.25 -2.48 -28.70
CA GLU A 212 8.86 -3.37 -29.71
C GLU A 212 10.24 -3.91 -29.29
N ASP A 213 11.04 -3.08 -28.60
CA ASP A 213 12.42 -3.38 -28.22
C ASP A 213 12.68 -3.23 -26.70
N GLY A 214 11.63 -3.27 -25.86
CA GLY A 214 11.77 -3.13 -24.41
C GLY A 214 10.48 -2.78 -23.68
N PHE A 215 10.55 -1.90 -22.68
CA PHE A 215 9.40 -1.56 -21.82
C PHE A 215 9.29 -0.05 -21.60
N ARG A 216 8.06 0.41 -21.31
CA ARG A 216 7.80 1.73 -20.73
C ARG A 216 7.28 1.56 -19.31
N PHE A 217 7.90 2.25 -18.37
CA PHE A 217 7.39 2.41 -17.01
C PHE A 217 6.74 3.77 -16.87
N THR A 218 5.59 3.84 -16.23
CA THR A 218 4.87 5.08 -15.93
C THR A 218 4.63 5.15 -14.43
N GLY A 219 5.15 6.18 -13.75
CA GLY A 219 4.87 6.41 -12.33
C GLY A 219 3.38 6.64 -12.11
N ARG A 220 2.75 5.87 -11.21
CA ARG A 220 1.28 5.86 -11.04
C ARG A 220 0.71 7.20 -10.58
N PHE A 221 1.48 7.96 -9.79
CA PHE A 221 1.07 9.25 -9.25
C PHE A 221 1.67 10.44 -9.98
N SER A 222 2.96 10.38 -10.33
CA SER A 222 3.63 11.46 -11.06
C SER A 222 3.28 11.51 -12.55
N GLY A 223 2.96 10.35 -13.15
CA GLY A 223 2.82 10.20 -14.59
C GLY A 223 4.11 10.28 -15.38
N ALA A 224 5.26 10.35 -14.71
CA ALA A 224 6.57 10.35 -15.35
C ALA A 224 6.80 9.02 -16.07
N THR A 225 7.36 9.07 -17.29
CA THR A 225 7.57 7.89 -18.13
C THR A 225 9.05 7.61 -18.35
N MET A 226 9.43 6.33 -18.32
CA MET A 226 10.77 5.84 -18.63
C MET A 226 10.70 4.74 -19.68
N ASP A 227 11.37 4.94 -20.81
CA ASP A 227 11.55 3.88 -21.82
C ASP A 227 12.87 3.14 -21.56
N ILE A 228 12.83 1.80 -21.53
CA ILE A 228 14.01 0.95 -21.37
C ILE A 228 14.19 0.00 -22.54
N ASP A 229 15.44 -0.27 -22.92
CA ASP A 229 15.82 -1.27 -23.91
C ASP A 229 17.13 -1.98 -23.54
N GLY A 230 17.33 -3.21 -24.02
CA GLY A 230 18.59 -3.95 -23.86
C GLY A 230 18.98 -4.25 -22.41
N PHE A 231 18.02 -4.56 -21.54
CA PHE A 231 18.27 -5.11 -20.20
C PHE A 231 17.76 -6.55 -20.13
N GLU A 232 18.59 -7.47 -19.64
CA GLU A 232 18.25 -8.87 -19.44
C GLU A 232 17.51 -9.08 -18.12
N THR A 233 17.85 -8.27 -17.10
CA THR A 233 17.25 -8.33 -15.76
C THR A 233 16.73 -6.96 -15.32
N VAL A 234 15.52 -6.92 -14.78
CA VAL A 234 14.93 -5.75 -14.12
C VAL A 234 14.62 -6.12 -12.67
N VAL A 235 15.23 -5.37 -11.75
CA VAL A 235 15.09 -5.53 -10.31
C VAL A 235 14.32 -4.33 -9.77
N PHE A 236 13.14 -4.58 -9.21
CA PHE A 236 12.41 -3.65 -8.37
C PHE A 236 12.80 -3.87 -6.90
N ALA A 237 12.48 -2.93 -6.02
CA ALA A 237 12.81 -3.03 -4.60
C ALA A 237 12.21 -4.28 -3.93
N ASP A 238 11.09 -4.81 -4.45
CA ASP A 238 10.37 -5.96 -3.89
C ASP A 238 10.52 -7.27 -4.69
N ARG A 239 11.06 -7.24 -5.92
CA ARG A 239 11.14 -8.43 -6.81
C ARG A 239 12.09 -8.25 -7.98
N SER A 240 12.51 -9.36 -8.59
CA SER A 240 13.38 -9.38 -9.78
C SER A 240 12.73 -10.18 -10.89
N PHE A 241 12.86 -9.70 -12.13
CA PHE A 241 12.40 -10.39 -13.34
C PHE A 241 13.52 -10.45 -14.37
N THR A 242 13.59 -11.55 -15.11
CA THR A 242 14.16 -11.49 -16.45
C THR A 242 13.24 -10.69 -17.38
N ALA A 243 13.78 -10.08 -18.43
CA ALA A 243 12.96 -9.38 -19.43
C ALA A 243 11.88 -10.29 -20.04
N ALA A 244 12.17 -11.58 -20.21
CA ALA A 244 11.20 -12.54 -20.71
C ALA A 244 10.04 -12.80 -19.73
N GLU A 245 10.32 -12.90 -18.42
CA GLU A 245 9.30 -13.05 -17.39
C GLU A 245 8.45 -11.78 -17.26
N LEU A 246 9.08 -10.61 -17.32
CA LEU A 246 8.37 -9.33 -17.29
C LEU A 246 7.44 -9.21 -18.51
N ALA A 247 7.93 -9.52 -19.71
CA ALA A 247 7.11 -9.50 -20.91
C ALA A 247 5.95 -10.50 -20.87
N ALA A 248 6.18 -11.71 -20.32
CA ALA A 248 5.12 -12.69 -20.17
C ALA A 248 4.07 -12.28 -19.13
N SER A 249 4.46 -11.51 -18.11
CA SER A 249 3.57 -11.07 -17.04
C SER A 249 2.67 -9.90 -17.44
N PHE A 250 3.11 -9.06 -18.38
CA PHE A 250 2.43 -7.83 -18.79
C PHE A 250 2.12 -7.80 -20.30
N ASP A 251 1.97 -8.97 -20.93
CA ASP A 251 1.71 -9.09 -22.37
C ASP A 251 0.42 -8.36 -22.74
N PRO A 252 0.46 -7.28 -23.55
CA PRO A 252 -0.74 -6.55 -23.94
C PRO A 252 -1.64 -7.36 -24.89
N ASP A 253 -1.13 -8.45 -25.48
CA ASP A 253 -1.95 -9.40 -26.24
C ASP A 253 -2.74 -10.36 -25.31
N ASP A 254 -2.44 -10.39 -24.00
CA ASP A 254 -3.33 -11.00 -23.02
C ASP A 254 -4.58 -10.12 -22.85
N ALA A 255 -5.75 -10.76 -22.78
CA ALA A 255 -7.03 -10.06 -22.87
C ALA A 255 -7.45 -9.37 -21.56
N LEU A 256 -6.71 -9.58 -20.47
CA LEU A 256 -7.06 -9.10 -19.13
C LEU A 256 -5.95 -8.22 -18.55
N PRO A 257 -6.31 -7.15 -17.81
CA PRO A 257 -5.35 -6.40 -17.01
C PRO A 257 -4.64 -7.30 -15.99
N VAL A 258 -3.48 -6.87 -15.52
CA VAL A 258 -2.68 -7.62 -14.56
C VAL A 258 -2.89 -7.05 -13.17
N ILE A 259 -3.30 -7.90 -12.22
CA ILE A 259 -3.29 -7.55 -10.80
C ILE A 259 -1.89 -7.84 -10.25
N GLN A 260 -1.24 -6.80 -9.75
CA GLN A 260 0.04 -6.90 -9.07
C GLN A 260 -0.21 -6.88 -7.55
N VAL A 261 0.64 -7.59 -6.81
CA VAL A 261 0.61 -7.57 -5.35
C VAL A 261 1.97 -7.14 -4.82
N GLY A 262 2.04 -5.97 -4.19
CA GLY A 262 3.24 -5.35 -3.65
C GLY A 262 3.77 -6.09 -2.41
N GLY A 263 5.09 -6.21 -2.31
CA GLY A 263 5.74 -6.87 -1.17
C GLY A 263 5.33 -8.34 -1.00
N GLY A 264 4.91 -9.01 -2.07
CA GLY A 264 4.39 -10.37 -2.03
C GLY A 264 2.87 -10.44 -2.01
N THR A 265 2.21 -10.01 -0.93
CA THR A 265 0.79 -10.36 -0.62
C THR A 265 -0.18 -9.24 -0.25
N GLN A 266 0.26 -7.99 0.00
CA GLN A 266 -0.58 -7.06 0.77
C GLN A 266 -1.09 -5.82 0.02
N THR A 267 -0.31 -5.21 -0.86
CA THR A 267 -0.80 -4.05 -1.63
C THR A 267 -1.29 -4.51 -2.99
N VAL A 268 -2.59 -4.58 -3.20
CA VAL A 268 -3.20 -5.00 -4.47
C VAL A 268 -3.31 -3.81 -5.41
N THR A 269 -2.76 -3.92 -6.62
CA THR A 269 -2.77 -2.85 -7.63
C THR A 269 -3.09 -3.40 -9.01
N VAL A 270 -3.60 -2.56 -9.92
CA VAL A 270 -3.87 -2.95 -11.31
C VAL A 270 -2.92 -2.21 -12.24
N ASN A 271 -2.27 -2.95 -13.13
CA ASN A 271 -1.48 -2.39 -14.20
C ASN A 271 -2.41 -1.80 -15.28
N ASP A 272 -2.50 -0.48 -15.33
CA ASP A 272 -3.23 0.27 -16.34
C ASP A 272 -2.41 1.51 -16.73
N PRO A 273 -1.69 1.49 -17.87
CA PRO A 273 -0.89 2.62 -18.33
C PRO A 273 -1.69 3.87 -18.72
N THR A 274 -3.00 3.76 -18.91
CA THR A 274 -3.86 4.86 -19.37
C THR A 274 -5.11 5.03 -18.51
N PRO A 275 -4.97 5.18 -17.19
CA PRO A 275 -6.11 5.25 -16.29
C PRO A 275 -6.89 6.54 -16.50
N THR A 276 -8.20 6.50 -16.25
CA THR A 276 -9.01 7.72 -16.18
C THR A 276 -8.61 8.55 -14.96
N ALA A 277 -8.95 9.85 -14.94
CA ALA A 277 -8.73 10.66 -13.75
C ALA A 277 -9.46 10.10 -12.52
N SER A 278 -10.58 9.40 -12.72
CA SER A 278 -11.30 8.74 -11.63
C SER A 278 -10.49 7.62 -10.98
N VAL A 279 -9.88 6.76 -11.80
CA VAL A 279 -8.98 5.69 -11.34
C VAL A 279 -7.73 6.27 -10.66
N VAL A 280 -7.16 7.36 -11.19
CA VAL A 280 -6.01 8.01 -10.55
C VAL A 280 -6.36 8.47 -9.13
N TRP A 281 -7.50 9.12 -8.92
CA TRP A 281 -7.91 9.57 -7.59
C TRP A 281 -8.34 8.42 -6.66
N ASP A 282 -8.86 7.31 -7.21
CA ASP A 282 -9.06 6.08 -6.42
C ASP A 282 -7.74 5.55 -5.86
N ARG A 283 -6.70 5.44 -6.71
CA ARG A 283 -5.34 5.06 -6.30
C ARG A 283 -4.80 5.99 -5.22
N VAL A 284 -5.07 7.30 -5.31
CA VAL A 284 -4.61 8.29 -4.34
C VAL A 284 -5.30 8.15 -2.99
N VAL A 285 -6.62 7.96 -2.94
CA VAL A 285 -7.31 7.74 -1.66
C VAL A 285 -6.88 6.42 -1.01
N GLN A 286 -6.65 5.37 -1.80
CA GLN A 286 -6.09 4.12 -1.27
C GLN A 286 -4.68 4.33 -0.69
N GLN A 287 -3.80 5.06 -1.39
CA GLN A 287 -2.47 5.39 -0.88
C GLN A 287 -2.53 6.27 0.38
N ALA A 288 -3.46 7.22 0.44
CA ALA A 288 -3.67 8.05 1.63
C ALA A 288 -4.09 7.22 2.85
N VAL A 289 -4.98 6.25 2.67
CA VAL A 289 -5.40 5.31 3.73
C VAL A 289 -4.21 4.46 4.22
N ILE A 290 -3.29 4.10 3.33
CA ILE A 290 -2.08 3.34 3.65
C ILE A 290 -1.06 4.18 4.42
N GLU A 291 -0.83 5.42 4.01
CA GLU A 291 0.29 6.26 4.47
C GLU A 291 -0.04 7.18 5.63
N THR A 292 -1.32 7.48 5.87
CA THR A 292 -1.69 8.47 6.88
C THR A 292 -1.29 8.05 8.29
N ASP A 293 -0.84 9.02 9.09
CA ASP A 293 -0.60 8.90 10.53
C ASP A 293 -1.90 8.88 11.35
N SER A 294 -3.04 9.23 10.73
CA SER A 294 -4.35 9.24 11.39
C SER A 294 -4.82 7.81 11.68
N PRO A 295 -5.48 7.53 12.83
CA PRO A 295 -6.02 6.20 13.09
C PRO A 295 -6.99 5.77 11.98
N THR A 296 -6.61 4.74 11.22
CA THR A 296 -7.45 4.12 10.21
C THR A 296 -7.88 2.71 10.63
N GLY A 297 -8.85 2.20 9.90
CA GLY A 297 -9.41 0.87 10.01
C GLY A 297 -10.38 0.67 8.85
N PRO A 298 -10.91 -0.55 8.65
CA PRO A 298 -11.81 -0.83 7.54
C PRO A 298 -13.05 0.08 7.51
N THR A 299 -13.53 0.52 8.68
CA THR A 299 -14.63 1.48 8.82
C THR A 299 -14.26 2.84 8.23
N VAL A 300 -13.24 3.50 8.79
CA VAL A 300 -12.75 4.82 8.34
C VAL A 300 -12.34 4.80 6.86
N ALA A 301 -11.64 3.73 6.43
CA ALA A 301 -11.24 3.55 5.04
C ALA A 301 -12.44 3.48 4.09
N SER A 302 -13.44 2.65 4.39
CA SER A 302 -14.65 2.53 3.55
C SER A 302 -15.38 3.86 3.38
N ARG A 303 -15.46 4.69 4.43
CA ARG A 303 -16.04 6.04 4.37
C ARG A 303 -15.19 6.99 3.52
N ALA A 304 -13.86 6.93 3.61
CA ALA A 304 -13.00 7.76 2.76
C ALA A 304 -13.21 7.47 1.27
N TYR A 305 -13.33 6.19 0.88
CA TYR A 305 -13.64 5.81 -0.50
C TYR A 305 -15.00 6.34 -0.95
N ALA A 306 -16.04 6.17 -0.14
CA ALA A 306 -17.37 6.71 -0.44
C ALA A 306 -17.35 8.24 -0.60
N MET A 307 -16.67 8.96 0.29
CA MET A 307 -16.65 10.43 0.26
C MET A 307 -15.93 10.97 -0.97
N VAL A 308 -14.73 10.46 -1.27
CA VAL A 308 -13.95 10.91 -2.44
C VAL A 308 -14.74 10.69 -3.73
N HIS A 309 -15.31 9.49 -3.90
CA HIS A 309 -16.06 9.18 -5.12
C HIS A 309 -17.42 9.85 -5.21
N THR A 310 -18.07 10.15 -4.09
CA THR A 310 -19.30 10.96 -4.07
C THR A 310 -19.01 12.40 -4.50
N ALA A 311 -17.96 13.04 -3.96
CA ALA A 311 -17.59 14.40 -4.36
C ALA A 311 -17.17 14.47 -5.82
N MET A 312 -16.42 13.47 -6.31
CA MET A 312 -16.05 13.37 -7.73
C MET A 312 -17.28 13.18 -8.62
N TYR A 313 -18.22 12.34 -8.21
CA TYR A 313 -19.49 12.15 -8.94
C TYR A 313 -20.32 13.44 -8.97
N ASP A 314 -20.45 14.14 -7.85
CA ASP A 314 -21.20 15.39 -7.76
C ASP A 314 -20.58 16.46 -8.68
N ALA A 315 -19.25 16.61 -8.64
CA ALA A 315 -18.52 17.48 -9.57
C ALA A 315 -18.68 17.06 -11.04
N TRP A 316 -18.70 15.76 -11.33
CA TRP A 316 -18.95 15.24 -12.68
C TRP A 316 -20.39 15.49 -13.15
N SER A 317 -21.38 15.36 -12.26
CA SER A 317 -22.80 15.48 -12.57
C SER A 317 -23.16 16.86 -13.12
N ALA A 318 -22.42 17.90 -12.72
CA ALA A 318 -22.51 19.25 -13.25
C ALA A 318 -22.33 19.34 -14.78
N PHE A 319 -21.67 18.35 -15.40
CA PHE A 319 -21.41 18.27 -16.84
C PHE A 319 -22.33 17.30 -17.59
N ASP A 320 -23.12 16.50 -16.88
CA ASP A 320 -24.04 15.55 -17.47
C ASP A 320 -25.44 16.16 -17.61
N ALA A 321 -26.17 15.77 -18.66
CA ALA A 321 -27.47 16.34 -18.96
C ALA A 321 -28.63 15.71 -18.15
N THR A 322 -28.37 14.61 -17.44
CA THR A 322 -29.37 13.77 -16.79
C THR A 322 -29.05 13.56 -15.32
N ALA A 323 -27.79 13.27 -14.99
CA ALA A 323 -27.38 13.01 -13.63
C ALA A 323 -27.69 14.19 -12.70
N VAL A 324 -27.96 13.88 -11.44
CA VAL A 324 -28.16 14.88 -10.37
C VAL A 324 -27.18 14.60 -9.24
N PRO A 325 -26.66 15.64 -8.56
CA PRO A 325 -25.72 15.44 -7.45
C PRO A 325 -26.40 14.73 -6.28
N VAL A 326 -25.61 13.96 -5.53
CA VAL A 326 -25.97 13.30 -4.28
C VAL A 326 -26.08 14.32 -3.16
N SER A 327 -25.05 15.14 -2.98
CA SER A 327 -24.99 16.15 -1.92
C SER A 327 -25.95 17.29 -2.18
N PHE A 328 -26.56 17.81 -1.12
CA PHE A 328 -27.41 19.00 -1.20
C PHE A 328 -26.56 20.22 -1.52
N ASP A 329 -27.05 21.05 -2.43
CA ASP A 329 -26.52 22.38 -2.72
C ASP A 329 -26.80 23.32 -1.54
N LEU A 330 -25.84 23.48 -0.63
CA LEU A 330 -26.04 24.21 0.62
C LEU A 330 -25.97 25.72 0.41
N GLU A 331 -25.07 26.18 -0.46
CA GLU A 331 -24.84 27.59 -0.78
C GLU A 331 -25.72 28.11 -1.92
N GLY A 332 -26.28 27.22 -2.75
CA GLY A 332 -27.14 27.61 -3.88
C GLY A 332 -26.35 28.07 -5.11
N ASP A 333 -25.10 27.64 -5.24
CA ASP A 333 -24.14 28.06 -6.27
C ASP A 333 -23.59 26.93 -7.13
N ASN A 334 -24.11 25.70 -6.96
CA ASN A 334 -23.90 24.60 -7.90
C ASN A 334 -24.14 25.03 -9.36
N VAL A 335 -23.19 24.71 -10.24
CA VAL A 335 -23.17 25.18 -11.63
C VAL A 335 -23.41 24.03 -12.62
N GLU A 336 -24.61 23.94 -13.19
CA GLU A 336 -24.85 23.11 -14.38
C GLU A 336 -24.15 23.69 -15.62
N THR A 337 -23.38 22.86 -16.32
CA THR A 337 -22.57 23.25 -17.48
C THR A 337 -22.42 22.12 -18.51
N SER A 338 -21.65 22.38 -19.55
CA SER A 338 -21.19 21.37 -20.51
C SER A 338 -19.68 21.54 -20.70
N GLY A 339 -18.94 20.44 -20.77
CA GLY A 339 -17.48 20.48 -20.84
C GLY A 339 -16.89 19.31 -21.61
N SER A 340 -15.58 19.39 -21.87
CA SER A 340 -14.76 18.29 -22.37
C SER A 340 -14.38 17.32 -21.24
N ASP A 341 -13.84 16.15 -21.58
CA ASP A 341 -13.34 15.21 -20.57
C ASP A 341 -12.19 15.80 -19.75
N ALA A 342 -11.43 16.77 -20.30
CA ALA A 342 -10.42 17.51 -19.54
C ALA A 342 -11.05 18.45 -18.50
N ASP A 343 -12.19 19.09 -18.82
CA ASP A 343 -12.91 19.93 -17.85
C ASP A 343 -13.52 19.08 -16.73
N LYS A 344 -14.11 17.93 -17.09
CA LYS A 344 -14.62 16.96 -16.10
C LYS A 344 -13.50 16.45 -15.19
N ALA A 345 -12.37 16.04 -15.77
CA ALA A 345 -11.21 15.56 -15.03
C ALA A 345 -10.66 16.63 -14.07
N GLU A 346 -10.62 17.90 -14.48
CA GLU A 346 -10.19 19.00 -13.62
C GLU A 346 -11.15 19.19 -12.44
N ALA A 347 -12.46 19.27 -12.69
CA ALA A 347 -13.46 19.42 -11.61
C ALA A 347 -13.42 18.24 -10.62
N MET A 348 -13.42 17.00 -11.12
CA MET A 348 -13.30 15.80 -10.29
C MET A 348 -12.00 15.80 -9.47
N SER A 349 -10.89 16.26 -10.06
CA SER A 349 -9.60 16.31 -9.35
C SER A 349 -9.60 17.31 -8.21
N TRP A 350 -10.21 18.48 -8.42
CA TRP A 350 -10.37 19.46 -7.35
C TRP A 350 -11.33 18.98 -6.25
N ALA A 351 -12.36 18.21 -6.59
CA ALA A 351 -13.24 17.60 -5.61
C ALA A 351 -12.49 16.57 -4.73
N ALA A 352 -11.79 15.64 -5.36
CA ALA A 352 -10.99 14.63 -4.67
C ALA A 352 -9.88 15.26 -3.80
N TYR A 353 -9.12 16.21 -4.35
CA TYR A 353 -8.10 16.97 -3.62
C TYR A 353 -8.67 17.65 -2.37
N THR A 354 -9.83 18.30 -2.49
CA THR A 354 -10.46 19.04 -1.38
C THR A 354 -10.92 18.10 -0.28
N VAL A 355 -11.58 16.99 -0.62
CA VAL A 355 -11.98 15.95 0.35
C VAL A 355 -10.76 15.36 1.05
N LEU A 356 -9.73 14.98 0.30
CA LEU A 356 -8.54 14.33 0.86
C LEU A 356 -7.72 15.27 1.77
N MET A 357 -7.67 16.57 1.45
CA MET A 357 -7.05 17.57 2.33
C MET A 357 -7.78 17.72 3.67
N ASP A 358 -9.08 17.45 3.73
CA ASP A 358 -9.84 17.44 4.98
C ASP A 358 -9.66 16.12 5.75
N LEU A 359 -9.71 14.99 5.05
CA LEU A 359 -9.61 13.66 5.67
C LEU A 359 -8.20 13.34 6.17
N PHE A 360 -7.16 13.58 5.35
CA PHE A 360 -5.77 13.14 5.57
C PHE A 360 -4.74 14.22 5.18
N PRO A 361 -4.74 15.39 5.86
CA PRO A 361 -3.87 16.51 5.50
C PRO A 361 -2.36 16.23 5.61
N ASP A 362 -1.98 15.19 6.34
CA ASP A 362 -0.59 14.72 6.50
C ASP A 362 -0.01 14.11 5.20
N VAL A 363 -0.86 13.66 4.27
CA VAL A 363 -0.47 13.07 2.98
C VAL A 363 -0.52 14.12 1.84
N ALA A 364 -0.67 15.41 2.17
CA ALA A 364 -0.74 16.52 1.22
C ALA A 364 0.35 16.55 0.11
N PRO A 365 1.62 16.16 0.36
CA PRO A 365 2.64 16.13 -0.69
C PRO A 365 2.27 15.24 -1.89
N LEU A 366 1.65 14.08 -1.65
CA LEU A 366 1.17 13.19 -2.71
C LEU A 366 0.10 13.87 -3.57
N TYR A 367 -0.85 14.55 -2.91
CA TYR A 367 -1.95 15.22 -3.61
C TYR A 367 -1.44 16.37 -4.46
N ALA A 368 -0.44 17.12 -3.96
CA ALA A 368 0.20 18.18 -4.71
C ALA A 368 0.97 17.63 -5.92
N GLU A 369 1.68 16.51 -5.79
CA GLU A 369 2.34 15.85 -6.93
C GLU A 369 1.34 15.46 -8.03
N VAL A 370 0.21 14.86 -7.65
CA VAL A 370 -0.82 14.48 -8.61
C VAL A 370 -1.44 15.70 -9.29
N MET A 371 -1.77 16.74 -8.53
CA MET A 371 -2.34 17.98 -9.08
C MET A 371 -1.37 18.69 -10.02
N GLU A 372 -0.13 18.93 -9.59
CA GLU A 372 0.82 19.78 -10.30
C GLU A 372 1.63 19.02 -11.37
N THR A 373 2.09 17.80 -11.07
CA THR A 373 2.97 17.03 -11.96
C THR A 373 2.16 16.18 -12.93
N ARG A 374 1.19 15.41 -12.44
CA ARG A 374 0.42 14.48 -13.29
C ARG A 374 -0.61 15.20 -14.15
N PHE A 375 -1.38 16.11 -13.55
CA PHE A 375 -2.44 16.82 -14.27
C PHE A 375 -2.08 18.24 -14.72
N GLY A 376 -1.08 18.87 -14.11
CA GLY A 376 -0.64 20.22 -14.49
C GLY A 376 -1.57 21.34 -13.99
N TYR A 377 -2.32 21.12 -12.92
CA TYR A 377 -3.21 22.10 -12.30
C TYR A 377 -2.44 23.00 -11.31
N ASP A 378 -2.64 24.32 -11.42
CA ASP A 378 -1.99 25.31 -10.55
C ASP A 378 -2.78 25.49 -9.25
N LEU A 379 -2.27 24.92 -8.15
CA LEU A 379 -2.90 25.02 -6.82
C LEU A 379 -3.02 26.47 -6.32
N GLY A 380 -2.17 27.39 -6.79
CA GLY A 380 -2.20 28.80 -6.40
C GLY A 380 -3.20 29.66 -7.18
N ALA A 381 -3.80 29.11 -8.24
CA ALA A 381 -4.70 29.83 -9.14
C ALA A 381 -5.80 28.90 -9.70
N PRO A 382 -6.75 28.42 -8.87
CA PRO A 382 -7.83 27.56 -9.32
C PRO A 382 -8.65 28.22 -10.43
N SER A 383 -9.03 27.42 -11.43
CA SER A 383 -9.85 27.86 -12.55
C SER A 383 -11.34 27.91 -12.17
N LYS A 384 -12.20 28.35 -13.09
CA LYS A 384 -13.64 28.25 -12.89
C LYS A 384 -14.17 26.82 -12.91
N ILE A 385 -13.44 25.91 -13.56
CA ILE A 385 -13.78 24.49 -13.56
C ILE A 385 -13.39 23.88 -12.21
N ALA A 386 -12.27 24.31 -11.63
CA ALA A 386 -11.87 23.96 -10.28
C ALA A 386 -12.91 24.35 -9.23
N GLU A 387 -13.53 25.53 -9.37
CA GLU A 387 -14.60 26.01 -8.48
C GLU A 387 -15.77 25.00 -8.39
N ILE A 388 -16.14 24.31 -9.48
CA ILE A 388 -17.20 23.27 -9.46
C ILE A 388 -16.81 22.09 -8.58
N GLY A 389 -15.54 21.67 -8.65
CA GLY A 389 -15.04 20.56 -7.84
C GLY A 389 -14.94 20.90 -6.36
N ILE A 390 -14.45 22.10 -6.05
CA ILE A 390 -14.34 22.60 -4.67
C ILE A 390 -15.73 22.68 -4.04
N ASP A 391 -16.70 23.23 -4.75
CA ASP A 391 -18.09 23.37 -4.30
C ASP A 391 -18.73 22.02 -3.95
N ALA A 392 -18.67 21.05 -4.88
CA ALA A 392 -19.19 19.70 -4.66
C ALA A 392 -18.53 18.99 -3.45
N ALA A 393 -17.24 19.24 -3.20
CA ALA A 393 -16.56 18.72 -2.03
C ALA A 393 -16.99 19.41 -0.74
N GLU A 394 -17.15 20.74 -0.74
CA GLU A 394 -17.57 21.53 0.42
C GLU A 394 -19.01 21.15 0.85
N ASP A 395 -19.94 21.00 -0.09
CA ASP A 395 -21.30 20.51 0.14
C ASP A 395 -21.30 19.15 0.85
N LEU A 396 -20.51 18.20 0.33
CA LEU A 396 -20.40 16.86 0.90
C LEU A 396 -19.77 16.89 2.30
N LEU A 397 -18.66 17.59 2.46
CA LEU A 397 -17.91 17.66 3.72
C LEU A 397 -18.76 18.28 4.83
N ALA A 398 -19.54 19.30 4.52
CA ALA A 398 -20.44 19.95 5.47
C ALA A 398 -21.51 18.98 6.00
N LEU A 399 -22.12 18.18 5.12
CA LEU A 399 -23.08 17.14 5.52
C LEU A 399 -22.39 16.03 6.33
N ARG A 400 -21.18 15.63 5.91
CA ARG A 400 -20.43 14.53 6.54
C ARG A 400 -19.75 14.91 7.85
N ALA A 401 -19.66 16.20 8.21
CA ALA A 401 -18.96 16.64 9.41
C ALA A 401 -19.53 16.06 10.72
N ASP A 402 -20.85 15.85 10.77
CA ASP A 402 -21.59 15.39 11.95
C ASP A 402 -22.36 14.07 11.69
N ASP A 403 -21.95 13.29 10.69
CA ASP A 403 -22.63 12.06 10.23
C ASP A 403 -22.50 10.85 11.17
N GLY A 404 -22.12 11.06 12.43
CA GLY A 404 -21.88 10.00 13.41
C GLY A 404 -20.46 9.41 13.38
N ALA A 405 -19.60 9.71 12.40
CA ALA A 405 -18.25 9.12 12.35
C ALA A 405 -17.28 9.68 13.40
N ASN A 406 -17.54 10.87 13.94
CA ASN A 406 -16.69 11.57 14.91
C ASN A 406 -15.25 11.84 14.39
N GLN A 407 -15.11 12.26 13.12
CA GLN A 407 -13.82 12.57 12.49
C GLN A 407 -13.01 13.62 13.27
N SER A 408 -13.65 14.71 13.72
CA SER A 408 -12.97 15.77 14.50
C SER A 408 -12.47 15.30 15.88
N GLY A 409 -13.06 14.22 16.41
CA GLY A 409 -12.63 13.52 17.61
C GLY A 409 -11.65 12.38 17.36
N ALA A 410 -11.00 12.35 16.18
CA ALA A 410 -10.12 11.28 15.72
C ALA A 410 -10.79 9.89 15.73
N TYR A 411 -12.07 9.84 15.34
CA TYR A 411 -12.89 8.63 15.27
C TYR A 411 -13.00 7.87 16.61
N ALA A 412 -12.80 8.55 17.74
CA ALA A 412 -12.96 7.95 19.05
C ALA A 412 -14.41 7.53 19.31
N ASP A 413 -14.61 6.45 20.07
CA ASP A 413 -15.95 5.99 20.45
C ASP A 413 -16.76 7.08 21.19
N THR A 414 -17.99 7.30 20.73
CA THR A 414 -18.98 8.22 21.31
C THR A 414 -20.08 7.51 22.10
N THR A 415 -20.20 6.19 21.98
CA THR A 415 -21.29 5.39 22.56
C THR A 415 -21.04 5.00 24.01
N GLY A 416 -19.77 4.99 24.44
CA GLY A 416 -19.37 4.50 25.75
C GLY A 416 -19.46 2.99 25.85
N TYR A 417 -19.19 2.29 24.75
CA TYR A 417 -19.16 0.84 24.70
C TYR A 417 -18.14 0.29 25.72
N VAL A 418 -18.56 -0.73 26.46
CA VAL A 418 -17.69 -1.47 27.40
C VAL A 418 -17.98 -2.95 27.21
N PRO A 419 -16.97 -3.78 26.89
CA PRO A 419 -17.18 -5.21 26.73
C PRO A 419 -17.64 -5.82 28.05
N ALA A 420 -18.54 -6.80 27.98
CA ALA A 420 -19.02 -7.50 29.17
C ALA A 420 -17.90 -8.33 29.82
N ASN A 421 -17.07 -8.97 29.00
CA ASN A 421 -15.84 -9.63 29.44
C ASN A 421 -14.73 -8.58 29.60
N GLY A 422 -14.11 -8.55 30.78
CA GLY A 422 -13.08 -7.55 31.11
C GLY A 422 -11.67 -7.96 30.68
N GLY A 423 -11.53 -8.79 29.65
CA GLY A 423 -10.26 -9.37 29.20
C GLY A 423 -10.10 -10.87 29.48
N PRO A 424 -8.98 -11.48 29.05
CA PRO A 424 -8.75 -12.93 29.11
C PRO A 424 -8.85 -13.54 30.51
N ASN A 425 -8.58 -12.74 31.54
CA ASN A 425 -8.59 -13.15 32.95
C ASN A 425 -9.92 -12.82 33.67
N ALA A 426 -10.89 -12.24 32.97
CA ALA A 426 -12.14 -11.72 33.54
C ALA A 426 -13.37 -12.02 32.66
N ILE A 427 -13.49 -13.27 32.24
CA ILE A 427 -14.60 -13.74 31.40
C ILE A 427 -15.82 -14.06 32.26
N VAL A 428 -16.94 -13.43 31.94
CA VAL A 428 -18.24 -13.64 32.61
C VAL A 428 -19.22 -14.41 31.73
N ASP A 429 -19.07 -14.32 30.41
CA ASP A 429 -19.90 -15.03 29.44
C ASP A 429 -19.06 -15.45 28.23
N ILE A 430 -18.96 -16.77 28.00
CA ILE A 430 -18.20 -17.38 26.89
C ILE A 430 -18.77 -17.02 25.51
N THR A 431 -20.03 -16.56 25.42
CA THR A 431 -20.65 -16.18 24.16
C THR A 431 -20.30 -14.77 23.72
N LEU A 432 -19.83 -13.93 24.65
CA LEU A 432 -19.55 -12.53 24.40
C LEU A 432 -18.08 -12.31 24.02
N TRP A 433 -17.82 -11.23 23.29
CA TRP A 433 -16.50 -10.83 22.87
C TRP A 433 -15.62 -10.53 24.09
N THR A 434 -14.36 -10.93 23.97
CA THR A 434 -13.34 -10.71 24.98
C THR A 434 -12.22 -9.95 24.31
N PRO A 435 -11.82 -8.76 24.80
CA PRO A 435 -10.62 -8.11 24.32
C PRO A 435 -9.42 -9.00 24.64
N GLU A 436 -8.61 -9.33 23.65
CA GLU A 436 -7.41 -10.15 23.83
C GLU A 436 -6.19 -9.28 24.21
N ASN A 437 -5.14 -9.91 24.75
CA ASN A 437 -3.83 -9.26 24.88
C ASN A 437 -3.18 -9.16 23.49
N VAL A 438 -2.35 -8.13 23.28
CA VAL A 438 -1.56 -7.92 22.06
C VAL A 438 -0.06 -7.85 22.39
N PRO A 439 0.74 -8.87 22.02
CA PRO A 439 0.35 -10.18 21.46
C PRO A 439 -0.40 -11.07 22.48
N ILE A 440 -0.97 -12.20 22.02
CA ILE A 440 -1.75 -13.11 22.86
C ILE A 440 -0.90 -13.77 23.97
N ASP A 441 -1.53 -14.08 25.11
CA ASP A 441 -1.02 -14.71 26.35
C ASP A 441 -0.70 -13.72 27.50
N PRO A 442 -0.72 -14.16 28.77
CA PRO A 442 -0.62 -13.26 29.92
C PRO A 442 0.83 -13.04 30.36
N GLU A 443 1.49 -12.01 29.83
CA GLU A 443 2.55 -11.33 30.58
C GLU A 443 1.95 -10.14 31.35
N ASP A 444 2.38 -9.95 32.60
CA ASP A 444 2.07 -8.70 33.32
C ASP A 444 2.68 -7.56 32.48
N ASP A 445 1.84 -6.61 32.02
CA ASP A 445 2.14 -5.40 31.24
C ASP A 445 1.75 -5.39 29.74
N ASP A 446 1.13 -6.44 29.20
CA ASP A 446 0.62 -6.44 27.81
C ASP A 446 -0.62 -5.55 27.61
N VAL A 447 -0.77 -5.00 26.39
CA VAL A 447 -1.89 -4.12 26.03
C VAL A 447 -3.12 -4.97 25.69
N GLU A 448 -4.23 -4.73 26.36
CA GLU A 448 -5.53 -5.31 25.99
C GLU A 448 -6.15 -4.55 24.80
N GLN A 449 -6.77 -5.30 23.89
CA GLN A 449 -7.50 -4.74 22.76
C GLN A 449 -8.63 -3.81 23.21
N SER A 450 -8.89 -2.78 22.41
CA SER A 450 -10.07 -1.92 22.52
C SER A 450 -10.93 -2.10 21.28
N PHE A 451 -12.26 -2.11 21.43
CA PHE A 451 -13.16 -2.30 20.30
C PHE A 451 -12.96 -1.17 19.28
N LEU A 452 -12.63 -1.52 18.05
CA LEU A 452 -12.43 -0.56 16.97
C LEU A 452 -13.78 0.04 16.52
N SER A 453 -13.94 1.34 16.74
CA SER A 453 -15.08 2.17 16.29
C SER A 453 -16.48 1.57 16.54
N PRO A 454 -16.86 1.21 17.79
CA PRO A 454 -18.19 0.65 18.08
C PRO A 454 -19.33 1.64 17.77
N HIS A 455 -19.05 2.94 17.75
CA HIS A 455 -19.99 3.98 17.33
C HIS A 455 -20.31 3.98 15.84
N TRP A 456 -19.63 3.17 15.01
CA TRP A 456 -19.86 3.17 13.56
C TRP A 456 -21.28 2.79 13.13
N ARG A 457 -22.05 2.16 14.03
CA ARG A 457 -23.49 1.91 13.87
C ARG A 457 -24.35 3.19 13.86
N GLU A 458 -23.82 4.29 14.34
CA GLU A 458 -24.44 5.62 14.36
C GLU A 458 -24.09 6.42 13.11
N VAL A 459 -23.22 5.90 12.24
CA VAL A 459 -22.85 6.58 11.00
C VAL A 459 -24.01 6.53 10.02
N GLU A 460 -24.31 7.66 9.41
CA GLU A 460 -25.34 7.76 8.40
C GLU A 460 -24.91 7.13 7.07
N GLY A 461 -25.75 6.23 6.55
CA GLY A 461 -25.49 5.49 5.31
C GLY A 461 -25.86 6.26 4.05
N PHE A 462 -25.56 5.69 2.89
CA PHE A 462 -25.97 6.20 1.59
C PHE A 462 -27.32 5.65 1.13
N ALA A 463 -27.50 4.34 1.28
CA ALA A 463 -28.67 3.59 0.84
C ALA A 463 -29.35 2.79 1.96
N LEU A 464 -28.79 2.82 3.18
CA LEU A 464 -29.43 2.21 4.34
C LEU A 464 -30.75 2.92 4.66
N ALA A 465 -31.82 2.14 4.77
CA ALA A 465 -33.15 2.67 5.06
C ALA A 465 -33.17 3.38 6.42
N GLU A 466 -34.00 4.42 6.54
CA GLU A 466 -34.27 5.11 7.80
C GLU A 466 -35.65 4.77 8.34
N ASP A 467 -35.78 4.81 9.67
CA ASP A 467 -37.05 4.74 10.35
C ASP A 467 -37.75 6.11 10.42
N ALA A 468 -38.95 6.16 11.00
CA ALA A 468 -39.72 7.40 11.10
C ALA A 468 -39.09 8.48 12.00
N SER A 469 -37.99 8.19 12.69
CA SER A 469 -37.22 9.12 13.50
C SER A 469 -35.97 9.67 12.80
N GLY A 470 -35.65 9.19 11.59
CA GLY A 470 -34.43 9.53 10.85
C GLY A 470 -33.22 8.69 11.28
N ALA A 471 -33.41 7.66 12.11
CA ALA A 471 -32.33 6.74 12.46
C ALA A 471 -32.30 5.57 11.47
N THR A 472 -31.10 5.04 11.21
CA THR A 472 -30.93 3.87 10.33
C THR A 472 -31.75 2.67 10.82
N ASP A 473 -32.61 2.14 9.95
CA ASP A 473 -33.41 0.93 10.13
C ASP A 473 -32.63 -0.31 9.68
N PHE A 474 -31.95 -0.93 10.64
CA PHE A 474 -31.23 -2.18 10.41
C PHE A 474 -32.13 -3.43 10.31
N SER A 475 -33.46 -3.33 10.36
CA SER A 475 -34.32 -4.53 10.34
C SER A 475 -34.21 -5.35 9.05
N GLY A 476 -33.81 -4.71 7.94
CA GLY A 476 -33.55 -5.38 6.66
C GLY A 476 -32.15 -6.00 6.54
N THR A 477 -31.20 -5.58 7.36
CA THR A 477 -29.78 -5.96 7.27
C THR A 477 -29.25 -6.70 8.48
N LEU A 478 -29.95 -6.68 9.62
CA LEU A 478 -29.59 -7.41 10.83
C LEU A 478 -29.81 -8.92 10.61
N PRO A 479 -28.73 -9.74 10.61
CA PRO A 479 -28.84 -11.17 10.40
C PRO A 479 -29.49 -11.88 11.61
N PRO A 480 -29.84 -13.17 11.51
CA PRO A 480 -30.28 -13.94 12.67
C PRO A 480 -29.21 -13.96 13.78
N PRO A 481 -29.59 -14.09 15.06
CA PRO A 481 -28.62 -14.20 16.15
C PRO A 481 -27.69 -15.41 15.96
N PRO A 482 -26.40 -15.30 16.31
CA PRO A 482 -25.43 -16.40 16.22
C PRO A 482 -25.72 -17.48 17.26
N GLU A 483 -25.04 -18.63 17.12
CA GLU A 483 -25.22 -19.78 18.01
C GLU A 483 -24.92 -19.44 19.48
N ALA A 484 -25.92 -19.56 20.36
CA ALA A 484 -25.70 -19.34 21.80
C ALA A 484 -25.03 -20.57 22.45
N PHE A 485 -24.27 -20.39 23.55
CA PHE A 485 -23.64 -21.50 24.28
C PHE A 485 -24.66 -22.50 24.86
N PHE A 486 -25.77 -22.01 25.42
CA PHE A 486 -26.83 -22.86 25.96
C PHE A 486 -27.89 -23.19 24.92
N ALA A 487 -28.35 -24.44 24.90
CA ALA A 487 -29.48 -24.85 24.10
C ALA A 487 -30.74 -24.04 24.47
N PRO A 488 -31.69 -23.79 23.54
CA PRO A 488 -32.85 -22.92 23.80
C PRO A 488 -33.68 -23.27 25.04
N ALA A 489 -33.80 -24.56 25.37
CA ALA A 489 -34.53 -25.02 26.55
C ALA A 489 -33.83 -24.66 27.88
N PHE A 490 -32.55 -24.30 27.83
CA PHE A 490 -31.68 -24.01 28.96
C PHE A 490 -31.06 -22.61 28.88
N ALA A 491 -31.58 -21.70 28.03
CA ALA A 491 -31.01 -20.38 27.79
C ALA A 491 -30.84 -19.50 29.04
N GLY A 492 -31.59 -19.74 30.12
CA GLY A 492 -31.43 -19.02 31.39
C GLY A 492 -30.40 -19.63 32.35
N SER A 493 -29.66 -20.65 31.92
CA SER A 493 -28.64 -21.31 32.75
C SER A 493 -27.40 -20.42 32.85
N THR A 494 -26.56 -20.65 33.85
CA THR A 494 -25.31 -19.88 34.03
C THR A 494 -24.12 -20.81 34.06
N LEU A 495 -23.03 -20.42 33.38
CA LEU A 495 -21.74 -21.10 33.40
C LEU A 495 -20.82 -20.43 34.41
N ASP A 496 -20.22 -21.21 35.30
CA ASP A 496 -19.07 -20.80 36.10
C ASP A 496 -17.82 -21.45 35.49
N LEU A 497 -17.06 -20.68 34.72
CA LEU A 497 -15.86 -21.14 34.02
C LEU A 497 -14.78 -21.64 35.00
N ALA A 498 -14.53 -20.87 36.06
CA ALA A 498 -13.51 -21.21 37.06
C ALA A 498 -13.87 -22.49 37.85
N ALA A 499 -15.14 -22.66 38.23
CA ALA A 499 -15.60 -23.86 38.91
C ALA A 499 -15.88 -25.03 37.95
N ARG A 500 -15.97 -24.76 36.64
CA ARG A 500 -16.37 -25.71 35.57
C ARG A 500 -17.73 -26.35 35.86
N THR A 501 -18.70 -25.52 36.22
CA THR A 501 -20.07 -25.96 36.54
C THR A 501 -21.13 -25.14 35.82
N ILE A 502 -22.29 -25.76 35.58
CA ILE A 502 -23.48 -25.10 35.05
C ILE A 502 -24.58 -25.14 36.10
N THR A 503 -25.22 -24.00 36.36
CA THR A 503 -26.48 -23.94 37.12
C THR A 503 -27.65 -23.94 36.15
N LEU A 504 -28.48 -24.98 36.24
CA LEU A 504 -29.55 -25.25 35.27
C LEU A 504 -30.73 -24.29 35.44
N SER A 505 -31.28 -23.75 34.33
CA SER A 505 -32.54 -22.99 34.37
C SER A 505 -33.80 -23.85 34.25
N ALA A 506 -33.66 -25.10 33.81
CA ALA A 506 -34.76 -26.05 33.63
C ALA A 506 -34.38 -27.44 34.19
N PRO A 507 -35.35 -28.33 34.49
CA PRO A 507 -35.05 -29.70 34.88
C PRO A 507 -34.37 -30.50 33.75
N LEU A 508 -33.40 -31.34 34.10
CA LEU A 508 -32.65 -32.20 33.16
C LEU A 508 -32.81 -33.67 33.56
N SER A 509 -32.95 -34.55 32.57
CA SER A 509 -32.74 -35.99 32.75
C SER A 509 -31.61 -36.45 31.84
N LEU A 510 -30.52 -36.93 32.44
CA LEU A 510 -29.30 -37.35 31.73
C LEU A 510 -28.78 -38.64 32.35
N ASP A 511 -28.50 -39.64 31.52
CA ASP A 511 -27.94 -40.94 31.94
C ASP A 511 -28.68 -41.66 33.09
N GLY A 512 -29.98 -41.39 33.25
CA GLY A 512 -30.82 -41.97 34.30
C GLY A 512 -30.89 -41.16 35.59
N ASP A 513 -30.10 -40.10 35.71
CA ASP A 513 -30.19 -39.11 36.78
C ASP A 513 -31.19 -38.00 36.43
N THR A 514 -31.75 -37.35 37.44
CA THR A 514 -32.68 -36.22 37.27
C THR A 514 -32.21 -35.06 38.12
N PHE A 515 -32.10 -33.90 37.48
CA PHE A 515 -31.69 -32.64 38.08
C PHE A 515 -32.85 -31.66 38.02
N ALA A 516 -33.05 -30.88 39.08
CA ALA A 516 -34.01 -29.80 39.14
C ALA A 516 -33.44 -28.51 38.52
N ALA A 517 -34.33 -27.60 38.14
CA ALA A 517 -33.92 -26.23 37.87
C ALA A 517 -33.29 -25.61 39.14
N GLY A 518 -32.17 -24.92 38.98
CA GLY A 518 -31.34 -24.36 40.04
C GLY A 518 -30.24 -25.31 40.56
N ASP A 519 -30.21 -26.57 40.13
CA ASP A 519 -29.11 -27.47 40.46
C ASP A 519 -27.84 -27.05 39.71
N THR A 520 -26.71 -27.08 40.41
CA THR A 520 -25.37 -26.85 39.86
C THR A 520 -24.69 -28.19 39.59
N ILE A 521 -24.30 -28.44 38.34
CA ILE A 521 -23.71 -29.69 37.88
C ILE A 521 -22.37 -29.46 37.18
N PRO A 522 -21.42 -30.43 37.19
CA PRO A 522 -20.16 -30.28 36.49
C PRO A 522 -20.35 -30.24 34.97
N VAL A 523 -19.54 -29.44 34.28
CA VAL A 523 -19.48 -29.43 32.82
C VAL A 523 -18.86 -30.73 32.32
N THR A 524 -19.53 -31.39 31.36
CA THR A 524 -19.04 -32.61 30.71
C THR A 524 -19.53 -32.67 29.27
N LYS A 525 -18.84 -33.41 28.40
CA LYS A 525 -19.28 -33.65 27.01
C LYS A 525 -20.71 -34.21 26.90
N ALA A 526 -21.20 -34.94 27.91
CA ALA A 526 -22.57 -35.47 27.92
C ALA A 526 -23.66 -34.38 27.98
N LEU A 527 -23.29 -33.14 28.32
CA LEU A 527 -24.21 -31.98 28.30
C LEU A 527 -24.38 -31.36 26.91
N VAL A 528 -23.52 -31.69 25.94
CA VAL A 528 -23.63 -31.22 24.55
C VAL A 528 -24.83 -31.87 23.87
N GLY A 529 -25.78 -31.05 23.42
CA GLY A 529 -27.09 -31.46 22.94
C GLY A 529 -28.20 -31.22 23.98
N PRO A 530 -28.16 -31.87 25.16
CA PRO A 530 -29.18 -31.69 26.19
C PRO A 530 -29.24 -30.30 26.81
N VAL A 531 -28.10 -29.68 27.13
CA VAL A 531 -28.01 -28.40 27.86
C VAL A 531 -27.15 -27.39 27.10
N ILE A 532 -26.00 -27.82 26.61
CA ILE A 532 -25.06 -27.03 25.82
C ILE A 532 -25.46 -27.17 24.36
N ASN A 533 -25.50 -26.05 23.65
CA ASN A 533 -25.84 -26.03 22.24
C ASN A 533 -24.75 -26.76 21.43
N PRO A 534 -25.09 -27.82 20.68
CA PRO A 534 -24.11 -28.50 19.85
C PRO A 534 -23.58 -27.61 18.71
N GLY A 535 -24.35 -26.63 18.22
CA GLY A 535 -23.89 -25.69 17.18
C GLY A 535 -22.69 -24.86 17.64
N PHE A 536 -22.76 -24.32 18.86
CA PHE A 536 -21.67 -23.52 19.45
C PHE A 536 -20.35 -24.30 19.58
N VAL A 537 -20.43 -25.60 19.87
CA VAL A 537 -19.25 -26.48 19.96
C VAL A 537 -18.75 -26.85 18.57
N ALA A 538 -19.66 -27.20 17.65
CA ALA A 538 -19.32 -27.66 16.31
C ALA A 538 -18.59 -26.59 15.48
N GLN A 539 -19.01 -25.31 15.54
CA GLN A 539 -18.33 -24.22 14.83
C GLN A 539 -16.87 -24.04 15.31
N ALA A 540 -16.58 -24.29 16.60
CA ALA A 540 -15.23 -24.21 17.14
C ALA A 540 -14.37 -25.40 16.69
N GLU A 541 -14.95 -26.61 16.68
CA GLU A 541 -14.29 -27.81 16.14
C GLU A 541 -13.99 -27.68 14.64
N GLU A 542 -14.83 -26.99 13.88
CA GLU A 542 -14.61 -26.72 12.45
C GLU A 542 -13.42 -25.79 12.23
N VAL A 543 -13.31 -24.69 12.98
CA VAL A 543 -12.14 -23.80 12.91
C VAL A 543 -10.85 -24.54 13.31
N VAL A 544 -10.91 -25.40 14.33
CA VAL A 544 -9.78 -26.27 14.69
C VAL A 544 -9.40 -27.20 13.53
N ALA A 545 -10.38 -27.77 12.83
CA ALA A 545 -10.12 -28.64 11.68
C ALA A 545 -9.47 -27.89 10.51
N PHE A 546 -9.86 -26.64 10.23
CA PHE A 546 -9.16 -25.80 9.24
C PHE A 546 -7.73 -25.51 9.67
N SER A 547 -7.52 -25.06 10.91
CA SER A 547 -6.19 -24.77 11.46
C SER A 547 -5.24 -25.98 11.40
N GLY A 548 -5.71 -27.17 11.77
CA GLY A 548 -4.92 -28.40 11.72
C GLY A 548 -4.66 -28.93 10.30
N GLY A 549 -5.36 -28.40 9.29
CA GLY A 549 -5.31 -28.84 7.91
C GLY A 549 -4.85 -27.79 6.90
N LEU A 550 -4.26 -26.67 7.35
CA LEU A 550 -3.84 -25.58 6.47
C LEU A 550 -2.86 -26.06 5.39
N THR A 551 -3.23 -25.82 4.14
CA THR A 551 -2.38 -25.97 2.95
C THR A 551 -1.74 -24.63 2.58
N ASP A 552 -0.65 -24.63 1.81
CA ASP A 552 0.00 -23.41 1.31
C ASP A 552 -0.99 -22.48 0.59
N THR A 553 -1.86 -23.04 -0.27
CA THR A 553 -2.91 -22.26 -0.94
C THR A 553 -3.87 -21.62 0.06
N GLN A 554 -4.27 -22.33 1.13
CA GLN A 554 -5.16 -21.76 2.15
C GLN A 554 -4.46 -20.69 2.99
N LYS A 555 -3.15 -20.82 3.25
CA LYS A 555 -2.33 -19.80 3.91
C LYS A 555 -2.24 -18.54 3.05
N ILE A 556 -1.96 -18.69 1.75
CA ILE A 556 -1.97 -17.58 0.80
C ILE A 556 -3.35 -16.91 0.77
N ILE A 557 -4.44 -17.67 0.67
CA ILE A 557 -5.80 -17.13 0.67
C ILE A 557 -6.08 -16.37 1.97
N ALA A 558 -5.67 -16.91 3.13
CA ALA A 558 -5.87 -16.26 4.43
C ALA A 558 -5.14 -14.92 4.52
N GLU A 559 -3.93 -14.83 3.98
CA GLU A 559 -3.11 -13.62 4.01
C GLU A 559 -3.49 -12.60 2.93
N PHE A 560 -3.69 -13.02 1.68
CA PHE A 560 -4.09 -12.14 0.58
C PHE A 560 -5.39 -11.39 0.90
N TRP A 561 -6.34 -12.08 1.52
CA TRP A 561 -7.61 -11.48 1.96
C TRP A 561 -7.56 -11.01 3.42
N GLU A 562 -6.39 -10.78 4.01
CA GLU A 562 -6.31 -10.20 5.36
C GLU A 562 -6.45 -8.69 5.37
N ASP A 563 -5.83 -8.01 4.40
CA ASP A 563 -5.87 -6.57 4.19
C ASP A 563 -5.83 -5.78 5.53
N GLY A 564 -4.85 -6.09 6.37
CA GLY A 564 -4.64 -5.45 7.66
C GLY A 564 -4.01 -4.05 7.55
N GLY A 565 -3.52 -3.53 8.67
CA GLY A 565 -2.84 -2.23 8.72
C GLY A 565 -1.64 -2.15 7.77
N GLY A 566 -1.48 -1.00 7.10
CA GLY A 566 -0.48 -0.80 6.02
C GLY A 566 -0.97 -1.24 4.64
N THR A 567 -2.26 -1.52 4.47
CA THR A 567 -2.92 -1.83 3.20
C THR A 567 -4.12 -0.90 2.98
N ALA A 568 -4.82 -1.06 1.85
CA ALA A 568 -6.06 -0.34 1.56
C ALA A 568 -7.29 -0.91 2.31
N PHE A 569 -7.10 -1.90 3.20
CA PHE A 569 -8.17 -2.65 3.85
C PHE A 569 -9.07 -3.41 2.85
N PRO A 570 -9.92 -4.34 3.32
CA PRO A 570 -10.84 -5.06 2.43
C PRO A 570 -11.68 -4.17 1.52
N PRO A 571 -12.28 -3.04 1.97
CA PRO A 571 -13.02 -2.17 1.06
C PRO A 571 -12.14 -1.63 -0.09
N GLY A 572 -10.86 -1.32 0.16
CA GLY A 572 -9.94 -0.81 -0.86
C GLY A 572 -9.60 -1.86 -1.93
N THR A 573 -9.41 -3.13 -1.55
CA THR A 573 -9.23 -4.22 -2.53
C THR A 573 -10.40 -4.32 -3.51
N TRP A 574 -11.63 -4.06 -3.06
CA TRP A 574 -12.79 -4.01 -3.95
C TRP A 574 -12.82 -2.75 -4.83
N MET A 575 -12.31 -1.62 -4.35
CA MET A 575 -12.06 -0.45 -5.21
C MET A 575 -11.05 -0.77 -6.32
N THR A 576 -9.96 -1.46 -5.98
CA THR A 576 -8.97 -1.96 -6.95
C THR A 576 -9.57 -2.93 -7.97
N PHE A 577 -10.54 -3.76 -7.58
CA PHE A 577 -11.28 -4.57 -8.56
C PHE A 577 -12.18 -3.72 -9.46
N GLY A 578 -12.64 -2.56 -9.00
CA GLY A 578 -13.21 -1.51 -9.85
C GLY A 578 -12.20 -0.97 -10.86
N GLU A 579 -10.96 -0.66 -10.45
CA GLU A 579 -9.88 -0.29 -11.38
C GLU A 579 -9.64 -1.36 -12.44
N PHE A 580 -9.65 -2.65 -12.04
CA PHE A 580 -9.53 -3.77 -12.96
C PHE A 580 -10.64 -3.79 -13.99
N VAL A 581 -11.90 -3.57 -13.57
CA VAL A 581 -13.05 -3.50 -14.47
C VAL A 581 -12.90 -2.32 -15.45
N SER A 582 -12.47 -1.16 -14.96
CA SER A 582 -12.21 0.02 -15.80
C SER A 582 -11.21 -0.29 -16.92
N ALA A 583 -10.06 -0.88 -16.57
CA ALA A 583 -9.03 -1.26 -17.53
C ALA A 583 -9.47 -2.38 -18.49
N ARG A 584 -10.15 -3.42 -17.97
CA ARG A 584 -10.63 -4.57 -18.76
C ARG A 584 -11.66 -4.17 -19.80
N ASP A 585 -12.61 -3.33 -19.41
CA ASP A 585 -13.78 -2.99 -20.23
C ASP A 585 -13.58 -1.68 -21.01
N GLY A 586 -12.43 -1.01 -20.84
CA GLY A 586 -12.07 0.22 -21.54
C GLY A 586 -13.01 1.38 -21.17
N HIS A 587 -13.24 1.56 -19.87
CA HIS A 587 -14.15 2.58 -19.37
C HIS A 587 -13.73 4.00 -19.78
N THR A 588 -14.75 4.84 -19.91
CA THR A 588 -14.56 6.29 -20.02
C THR A 588 -14.59 6.91 -18.63
N LEU A 589 -14.13 8.17 -18.52
CA LEU A 589 -14.23 8.93 -17.26
C LEU A 589 -15.66 8.94 -16.70
N ASP A 590 -16.67 9.07 -17.57
CA ASP A 590 -18.08 9.10 -17.19
C ASP A 590 -18.55 7.76 -16.59
N MET A 591 -18.07 6.64 -17.13
CA MET A 591 -18.41 5.29 -16.63
C MET A 591 -17.78 5.05 -15.26
N ASP A 592 -16.53 5.47 -15.08
CA ASP A 592 -15.83 5.30 -13.81
C ASP A 592 -16.44 6.17 -12.70
N ALA A 593 -16.81 7.42 -12.99
CA ALA A 593 -17.51 8.27 -12.01
C ALA A 593 -18.79 7.60 -11.47
N GLN A 594 -19.56 6.94 -12.35
CA GLN A 594 -20.80 6.24 -12.00
C GLN A 594 -20.54 4.93 -11.23
N MET A 595 -19.55 4.15 -11.67
CA MET A 595 -19.19 2.88 -11.03
C MET A 595 -18.65 3.09 -9.63
N PHE A 596 -17.71 4.02 -9.46
CA PHE A 596 -17.08 4.26 -8.17
C PHE A 596 -18.00 4.97 -7.18
N LEU A 597 -18.97 5.77 -7.64
CA LEU A 597 -20.07 6.24 -6.78
C LEU A 597 -20.79 5.06 -6.12
N ALA A 598 -21.27 4.10 -6.92
CA ALA A 598 -22.02 2.96 -6.42
C ALA A 598 -21.13 2.06 -5.54
N LEU A 599 -19.90 1.81 -5.97
CA LEU A 599 -18.98 0.89 -5.30
C LEU A 599 -18.50 1.43 -3.95
N GLY A 600 -18.02 2.68 -3.91
CA GLY A 600 -17.55 3.33 -2.68
C GLY A 600 -18.64 3.40 -1.62
N ASN A 601 -19.85 3.81 -2.00
CA ASN A 601 -20.98 3.87 -1.07
C ASN A 601 -21.45 2.49 -0.61
N ALA A 602 -21.43 1.47 -1.48
CA ALA A 602 -21.80 0.11 -1.09
C ALA A 602 -20.85 -0.49 -0.04
N VAL A 603 -19.54 -0.28 -0.18
CA VAL A 603 -18.58 -0.76 0.83
C VAL A 603 -18.69 0.02 2.14
N MET A 604 -18.99 1.33 2.11
CA MET A 604 -19.27 2.11 3.32
C MET A 604 -20.51 1.58 4.07
N ASP A 605 -21.63 1.42 3.38
CA ASP A 605 -22.88 0.94 4.00
C ASP A 605 -22.73 -0.48 4.55
N ALA A 606 -21.94 -1.33 3.88
CA ALA A 606 -21.64 -2.68 4.36
C ALA A 606 -20.85 -2.63 5.68
N GLY A 607 -19.96 -1.65 5.83
CA GLY A 607 -19.25 -1.36 7.08
C GLY A 607 -20.21 -0.96 8.21
N ILE A 608 -21.13 -0.03 7.95
CA ILE A 608 -22.12 0.44 8.92
C ILE A 608 -23.02 -0.71 9.41
N ALA A 609 -23.64 -1.44 8.49
CA ALA A 609 -24.53 -2.57 8.80
C ALA A 609 -23.80 -3.73 9.52
N THR A 610 -22.54 -3.97 9.16
CA THR A 610 -21.73 -4.98 9.86
C THR A 610 -21.39 -4.54 11.28
N TRP A 611 -20.93 -3.30 11.48
CA TRP A 611 -20.59 -2.81 12.82
C TRP A 611 -21.80 -2.73 13.74
N HIS A 612 -22.99 -2.43 13.19
CA HIS A 612 -24.24 -2.58 13.93
C HIS A 612 -24.43 -4.02 14.46
N SER A 613 -24.28 -5.03 13.58
CA SER A 613 -24.41 -6.44 13.98
C SER A 613 -23.36 -6.85 15.02
N LYS A 614 -22.11 -6.39 14.86
CA LYS A 614 -21.02 -6.67 15.79
C LYS A 614 -21.30 -6.15 17.19
N VAL A 615 -21.86 -4.93 17.30
CA VAL A 615 -22.20 -4.34 18.60
C VAL A 615 -23.49 -4.93 19.17
N GLU A 616 -24.49 -5.25 18.33
CA GLU A 616 -25.76 -5.84 18.79
C GLU A 616 -25.56 -7.24 19.39
N TYR A 617 -24.72 -8.07 18.76
CA TYR A 617 -24.49 -9.45 19.21
C TYR A 617 -23.28 -9.60 20.12
N ASP A 618 -22.32 -8.68 20.04
CA ASP A 618 -21.08 -8.66 20.85
C ASP A 618 -20.43 -10.05 20.93
N TYR A 619 -20.38 -10.79 19.82
CA TYR A 619 -20.15 -12.23 19.82
C TYR A 619 -18.66 -12.62 19.90
N THR A 620 -18.37 -13.72 20.61
CA THR A 620 -17.01 -14.25 20.82
C THR A 620 -16.29 -14.60 19.52
N ARG A 621 -14.97 -14.39 19.51
CA ARG A 621 -14.06 -14.84 18.45
C ARG A 621 -13.69 -16.32 18.60
N PRO A 622 -13.28 -17.02 17.52
CA PRO A 622 -12.91 -18.44 17.59
C PRO A 622 -11.76 -18.71 18.56
N VAL A 623 -10.71 -17.89 18.56
CA VAL A 623 -9.56 -18.08 19.46
C VAL A 623 -10.00 -18.20 20.92
N ARG A 624 -10.86 -17.31 21.39
CA ARG A 624 -11.38 -17.34 22.75
C ARG A 624 -12.30 -18.54 22.97
N ALA A 625 -13.27 -18.76 22.08
CA ALA A 625 -14.22 -19.86 22.21
C ALA A 625 -13.52 -21.23 22.27
N ILE A 626 -12.53 -21.48 21.41
CA ILE A 626 -11.75 -22.72 21.36
C ILE A 626 -10.99 -22.93 22.67
N ARG A 627 -10.31 -21.88 23.17
CA ARG A 627 -9.55 -21.96 24.42
C ARG A 627 -10.45 -22.34 25.60
N GLU A 628 -11.57 -21.63 25.79
CA GLU A 628 -12.51 -21.88 26.89
C GLU A 628 -13.19 -23.27 26.77
N LEU A 629 -13.63 -23.66 25.57
CA LEU A 629 -14.21 -25.00 25.34
C LEU A 629 -13.18 -26.11 25.63
N GLY A 630 -11.91 -25.86 25.33
CA GLY A 630 -10.78 -26.72 25.65
C GLY A 630 -10.58 -26.89 27.16
N GLU A 631 -10.61 -25.80 27.91
CA GLU A 631 -10.50 -25.83 29.38
C GLU A 631 -11.65 -26.57 30.05
N LEU A 632 -12.86 -26.41 29.51
CA LEU A 632 -14.06 -27.12 29.95
C LEU A 632 -14.07 -28.60 29.55
N GLY A 633 -13.16 -29.03 28.67
CA GLY A 633 -13.11 -30.39 28.13
C GLY A 633 -14.30 -30.72 27.23
N LEU A 634 -14.89 -29.71 26.60
CA LEU A 634 -15.97 -29.85 25.63
C LEU A 634 -15.42 -30.19 24.24
N ILE A 635 -14.23 -29.68 23.90
CA ILE A 635 -13.45 -30.05 22.70
C ILE A 635 -12.10 -30.65 23.08
N GLY A 636 -11.45 -31.31 22.12
CA GLY A 636 -10.17 -31.97 22.31
C GLY A 636 -10.24 -33.24 23.15
N GLU A 637 -9.10 -33.91 23.30
CA GLU A 637 -8.97 -35.16 24.07
C GLU A 637 -7.84 -35.06 25.11
N PRO A 638 -7.90 -35.79 26.24
CA PRO A 638 -6.83 -35.75 27.24
C PRO A 638 -5.47 -36.14 26.64
N GLY A 639 -4.49 -35.24 26.74
CA GLY A 639 -3.16 -35.42 26.18
C GLY A 639 -2.12 -34.47 26.78
N THR A 640 -1.00 -34.31 26.05
CA THR A 640 0.12 -33.43 26.41
C THR A 640 0.41 -32.52 25.22
N ASP A 641 0.52 -31.22 25.49
CA ASP A 641 0.97 -30.21 24.53
C ASP A 641 2.38 -30.56 24.02
N ALA A 642 2.56 -30.65 22.71
CA ALA A 642 3.85 -30.96 22.11
C ALA A 642 4.87 -29.81 22.26
N LEU A 643 4.40 -28.58 22.41
CA LEU A 643 5.21 -27.36 22.48
C LEU A 643 5.52 -26.98 23.93
N THR A 644 4.51 -26.99 24.81
CA THR A 644 4.67 -26.56 26.22
C THR A 644 4.94 -27.71 27.19
N GLY A 645 4.55 -28.95 26.84
CA GLY A 645 4.63 -30.12 27.72
C GLY A 645 3.54 -30.18 28.79
N GLU A 646 2.58 -29.25 28.77
CA GLU A 646 1.44 -29.21 29.70
C GLU A 646 0.40 -30.26 29.36
N THR A 647 -0.39 -30.69 30.34
CA THR A 647 -1.43 -31.72 30.14
C THR A 647 -2.83 -31.14 30.28
N GLY A 648 -3.73 -31.55 29.40
CA GLY A 648 -5.10 -31.05 29.32
C GLY A 648 -5.81 -31.63 28.11
N ASN A 649 -6.78 -30.92 27.55
CA ASN A 649 -7.45 -31.34 26.33
C ASN A 649 -6.69 -30.80 25.12
N VAL A 650 -6.12 -31.70 24.33
CA VAL A 650 -5.32 -31.39 23.15
C VAL A 650 -6.14 -31.49 21.87
N ILE A 651 -5.76 -30.68 20.89
CA ILE A 651 -6.28 -30.61 19.53
C ILE A 651 -5.11 -30.67 18.54
N GLU A 652 -5.41 -30.97 17.27
CA GLU A 652 -4.46 -30.85 16.17
C GLU A 652 -4.72 -29.50 15.47
N ALA A 653 -3.79 -28.56 15.58
CA ALA A 653 -3.94 -27.20 15.06
C ALA A 653 -2.58 -26.63 14.62
N PHE A 654 -2.61 -25.50 13.90
CA PHE A 654 -1.40 -24.75 13.56
C PHE A 654 -0.61 -24.38 14.83
N GLY A 655 0.67 -24.75 14.86
CA GLY A 655 1.51 -24.57 16.04
C GLY A 655 2.12 -23.17 16.20
N GLY A 656 1.90 -22.26 15.25
CA GLY A 656 2.53 -20.95 15.23
C GLY A 656 3.81 -20.88 14.41
N PHE A 657 4.63 -19.87 14.69
CA PHE A 657 5.86 -19.56 13.98
C PHE A 657 7.07 -19.77 14.89
N ASP A 658 8.20 -20.19 14.32
CA ASP A 658 9.48 -20.19 15.02
C ASP A 658 10.11 -18.78 15.09
N ALA A 659 11.28 -18.66 15.72
CA ALA A 659 11.96 -17.37 15.90
C ALA A 659 12.45 -16.76 14.58
N GLU A 660 12.56 -17.57 13.54
CA GLU A 660 12.99 -17.18 12.21
C GLU A 660 11.81 -16.84 11.29
N GLY A 661 10.56 -17.07 11.71
CA GLY A 661 9.34 -16.78 10.96
C GLY A 661 8.86 -17.93 10.07
N TYR A 662 9.39 -19.14 10.23
CA TYR A 662 8.86 -20.33 9.56
C TYR A 662 7.71 -20.92 10.38
N GLY A 663 6.68 -21.41 9.68
CA GLY A 663 5.58 -22.10 10.34
C GLY A 663 6.04 -23.46 10.87
N ILE A 664 5.65 -23.80 12.10
CA ILE A 664 5.96 -25.11 12.67
C ILE A 664 4.95 -26.20 12.29
N GLY A 665 4.02 -25.86 11.39
CA GLY A 665 2.97 -26.75 10.87
C GLY A 665 1.96 -27.17 11.92
N THR A 666 1.22 -28.24 11.61
CA THR A 666 0.23 -28.83 12.54
C THR A 666 0.93 -29.50 13.72
N GLN A 667 0.49 -29.18 14.92
CA GLN A 667 0.99 -29.70 16.17
C GLN A 667 -0.17 -30.19 17.05
N THR A 668 0.11 -31.20 17.88
CA THR A 668 -0.75 -31.57 19.00
C THR A 668 -0.54 -30.53 20.11
N ILE A 669 -1.45 -29.57 20.26
CA ILE A 669 -1.38 -28.49 21.26
C ILE A 669 -2.59 -28.54 22.20
N LEU A 670 -2.48 -27.95 23.38
CA LEU A 670 -3.67 -27.69 24.19
C LEU A 670 -4.62 -26.78 23.43
N ALA A 671 -5.92 -27.06 23.49
CA ALA A 671 -6.93 -26.15 22.96
C ALA A 671 -6.85 -24.76 23.63
N ALA A 672 -6.44 -24.70 24.91
CA ALA A 672 -6.16 -23.47 25.64
C ALA A 672 -4.98 -22.65 25.07
N ASN A 673 -4.12 -23.27 24.26
CA ASN A 673 -2.98 -22.64 23.58
C ASN A 673 -3.25 -22.41 22.09
N PHE A 674 -4.50 -22.57 21.63
CA PHE A 674 -4.85 -22.35 20.22
C PHE A 674 -4.42 -20.95 19.75
N ASN A 675 -3.84 -20.89 18.55
CA ASN A 675 -3.44 -19.66 17.89
C ASN A 675 -3.98 -19.62 16.46
N THR A 676 -4.10 -18.42 15.93
CA THR A 676 -4.63 -18.11 14.60
C THR A 676 -3.50 -18.03 13.57
N PHE A 677 -3.85 -18.22 12.30
CA PHE A 677 -2.94 -17.93 11.19
C PHE A 677 -3.15 -16.47 10.75
N GLN A 678 -2.42 -15.56 11.40
CA GLN A 678 -2.44 -14.11 11.17
C GLN A 678 -1.00 -13.59 11.16
N ARG A 679 -0.81 -12.30 10.84
CA ARG A 679 0.50 -11.65 10.85
C ARG A 679 1.25 -11.94 12.17
N PRO A 680 2.46 -12.52 12.13
CA PRO A 680 3.23 -12.79 13.32
C PRO A 680 3.47 -11.52 14.15
N PHE A 681 3.37 -11.65 15.48
CA PHE A 681 3.63 -10.57 16.44
C PHE A 681 2.65 -9.38 16.40
N ASP A 682 1.57 -9.48 15.63
CA ASP A 682 0.47 -8.51 15.60
C ASP A 682 -0.76 -9.10 16.34
N ASN A 683 -1.92 -8.49 16.13
CA ASN A 683 -3.22 -8.96 16.59
C ASN A 683 -3.50 -10.36 16.04
N THR A 684 -3.62 -11.32 16.96
CA THR A 684 -4.07 -12.70 16.66
C THR A 684 -5.54 -12.76 16.26
N SER A 685 -6.32 -11.72 16.56
CA SER A 685 -7.68 -11.57 16.05
C SER A 685 -7.99 -10.07 15.98
N PRO A 686 -8.72 -9.59 14.95
CA PRO A 686 -9.03 -8.17 14.87
C PRO A 686 -9.81 -7.66 16.10
N PRO A 687 -9.54 -6.42 16.58
CA PRO A 687 -9.99 -5.92 17.88
C PRO A 687 -11.45 -5.45 17.86
N PHE A 688 -12.36 -6.36 17.55
CA PHE A 688 -13.82 -6.17 17.51
C PHE A 688 -14.53 -7.52 17.49
N ALA A 689 -15.81 -7.52 17.90
CA ALA A 689 -16.65 -8.71 17.95
C ALA A 689 -16.72 -9.48 16.62
N GLU A 690 -17.01 -10.78 16.69
CA GLU A 690 -16.94 -11.70 15.57
C GLU A 690 -18.07 -11.47 14.56
N TYR A 691 -19.31 -11.33 15.01
CA TYR A 691 -20.47 -11.56 14.15
C TYR A 691 -21.12 -10.27 13.63
N THR A 692 -21.24 -10.04 12.33
CA THR A 692 -20.76 -10.85 11.19
C THR A 692 -19.36 -10.46 10.74
N SER A 693 -18.76 -11.25 9.85
CA SER A 693 -17.49 -10.93 9.20
C SER A 693 -17.62 -9.67 8.33
N GLY A 694 -16.78 -8.66 8.61
CA GLY A 694 -16.70 -7.43 7.80
C GLY A 694 -16.16 -7.70 6.41
N HIS A 695 -15.11 -8.51 6.30
CA HIS A 695 -14.57 -8.93 5.00
C HIS A 695 -15.65 -9.55 4.11
N SER A 696 -16.42 -10.48 4.66
CA SER A 696 -17.52 -11.13 3.95
C SER A 696 -18.57 -10.14 3.46
N ALA A 697 -18.90 -9.12 4.26
CA ALA A 697 -19.86 -8.08 3.91
C ALA A 697 -19.33 -7.09 2.85
N PHE A 698 -18.13 -6.53 3.06
CA PHE A 698 -17.49 -5.64 2.08
C PHE A 698 -17.35 -6.34 0.72
N SER A 699 -16.88 -7.58 0.74
CA SER A 699 -16.64 -8.33 -0.49
C SER A 699 -17.91 -8.68 -1.25
N ALA A 700 -18.94 -9.11 -0.54
CA ALA A 700 -20.22 -9.39 -1.18
C ALA A 700 -20.91 -8.13 -1.69
N ALA A 701 -20.75 -6.98 -1.01
CA ALA A 701 -21.29 -5.70 -1.48
C ALA A 701 -20.56 -5.23 -2.75
N GLY A 702 -19.23 -5.28 -2.77
CA GLY A 702 -18.42 -4.94 -3.95
C GLY A 702 -18.74 -5.84 -5.15
N ALA A 703 -18.81 -7.16 -4.93
CA ALA A 703 -19.18 -8.11 -5.99
C ALA A 703 -20.56 -7.85 -6.58
N GLU A 704 -21.55 -7.56 -5.72
CA GLU A 704 -22.92 -7.27 -6.16
C GLU A 704 -22.94 -6.00 -7.04
N VAL A 705 -22.25 -4.93 -6.63
CA VAL A 705 -22.18 -3.69 -7.42
C VAL A 705 -21.48 -3.92 -8.76
N LEU A 706 -20.29 -4.53 -8.76
CA LEU A 706 -19.53 -4.76 -9.99
C LEU A 706 -20.29 -5.67 -10.98
N SER A 707 -20.95 -6.71 -10.46
CA SER A 707 -21.81 -7.60 -11.26
C SER A 707 -22.97 -6.85 -11.91
N ARG A 708 -23.61 -5.93 -11.19
CA ARG A 708 -24.72 -5.11 -11.71
C ARG A 708 -24.25 -4.04 -12.69
N MET A 709 -23.17 -3.33 -12.38
CA MET A 709 -22.60 -2.28 -13.22
C MET A 709 -22.14 -2.82 -14.58
N THR A 710 -21.51 -4.00 -14.58
CA THR A 710 -21.06 -4.68 -15.82
C THR A 710 -22.18 -5.49 -16.50
N GLY A 711 -23.30 -5.72 -15.80
CA GLY A 711 -24.40 -6.58 -16.24
C GLY A 711 -24.03 -8.08 -16.29
N SER A 712 -22.94 -8.48 -15.64
CA SER A 712 -22.39 -9.83 -15.64
C SER A 712 -21.57 -10.10 -14.39
N ASP A 713 -21.67 -11.30 -13.82
CA ASP A 713 -20.84 -11.70 -12.68
C ASP A 713 -19.39 -12.08 -13.08
N ALA A 714 -19.04 -11.95 -14.36
CA ALA A 714 -17.73 -12.35 -14.87
C ALA A 714 -16.62 -11.40 -14.39
N PHE A 715 -15.57 -11.96 -13.80
CA PHE A 715 -14.40 -11.23 -13.34
C PHE A 715 -13.16 -11.60 -14.18
N GLY A 716 -12.72 -12.85 -14.09
CA GLY A 716 -11.60 -13.41 -14.85
C GLY A 716 -10.23 -13.10 -14.26
N ALA A 717 -10.15 -12.37 -13.16
CA ALA A 717 -8.88 -11.97 -12.58
C ALA A 717 -8.13 -13.13 -11.94
N HIS A 718 -6.82 -12.98 -11.86
CA HIS A 718 -5.94 -13.92 -11.22
C HIS A 718 -4.72 -13.20 -10.63
N VAL A 719 -4.09 -13.83 -9.64
CA VAL A 719 -2.86 -13.36 -9.02
C VAL A 719 -1.89 -14.53 -8.89
N LEU A 720 -0.65 -14.34 -9.36
CA LEU A 720 0.44 -15.31 -9.25
C LEU A 720 1.31 -14.98 -8.03
N PHE A 721 1.50 -15.98 -7.17
CA PHE A 721 2.42 -15.96 -6.04
C PHE A 721 3.62 -16.85 -6.35
N GLY A 722 4.81 -16.25 -6.31
CA GLY A 722 6.08 -16.96 -6.41
C GLY A 722 6.43 -17.71 -5.13
N ILE A 723 7.50 -18.49 -5.16
CA ILE A 723 8.01 -19.20 -3.99
C ILE A 723 8.46 -18.20 -2.91
N ASP A 724 8.14 -18.47 -1.63
CA ASP A 724 8.56 -17.65 -0.49
C ASP A 724 8.14 -16.16 -0.62
N THR A 725 6.86 -15.94 -0.98
CA THR A 725 6.31 -14.59 -1.22
C THR A 725 5.31 -14.13 -0.18
N ILE A 726 4.80 -15.00 0.70
CA ILE A 726 3.88 -14.56 1.74
C ILE A 726 4.64 -14.05 2.97
N GLN A 727 4.08 -13.04 3.64
CA GLN A 727 4.68 -12.35 4.79
C GLN A 727 4.41 -13.06 6.11
N PHE A 728 3.30 -13.80 6.23
CA PHE A 728 2.95 -14.46 7.50
C PHE A 728 3.89 -15.62 7.78
N GLU A 729 4.25 -16.38 6.75
CA GLU A 729 5.08 -17.58 6.87
C GLU A 729 6.19 -17.62 5.85
N ARG A 730 7.44 -17.53 6.31
CA ARG A 730 8.61 -17.70 5.44
C ARG A 730 8.64 -19.09 4.82
N GLY A 731 9.10 -19.16 3.59
CA GLY A 731 9.18 -20.36 2.76
C GLY A 731 7.86 -20.74 2.10
N VAL A 732 6.79 -19.96 2.27
CA VAL A 732 5.47 -20.25 1.70
C VAL A 732 5.13 -19.26 0.56
N PRO A 733 4.59 -19.74 -0.56
CA PRO A 733 4.43 -21.15 -0.91
C PRO A 733 5.75 -21.84 -1.28
N GLU A 734 5.82 -23.17 -1.15
CA GLU A 734 6.98 -23.94 -1.60
C GLU A 734 7.06 -24.06 -3.13
N GLU A 735 5.94 -23.85 -3.83
CA GLU A 735 5.79 -23.86 -5.29
C GLU A 735 4.95 -22.65 -5.74
N GLU A 736 5.03 -22.27 -7.00
CA GLU A 736 4.17 -21.19 -7.52
C GLU A 736 2.68 -21.52 -7.37
N VAL A 737 1.89 -20.55 -6.89
CA VAL A 737 0.45 -20.70 -6.69
C VAL A 737 -0.27 -19.54 -7.39
N THR A 738 -1.30 -19.85 -8.17
CA THR A 738 -2.17 -18.83 -8.78
C THR A 738 -3.54 -18.87 -8.13
N LEU A 739 -3.99 -17.74 -7.58
CA LEU A 739 -5.40 -17.54 -7.23
C LEU A 739 -6.15 -17.09 -8.48
N ILE A 740 -7.31 -17.69 -8.78
CA ILE A 740 -8.08 -17.44 -9.99
C ILE A 740 -9.55 -17.27 -9.61
N TRP A 741 -10.17 -16.20 -10.08
CA TRP A 741 -11.58 -15.91 -9.86
C TRP A 741 -12.30 -15.71 -11.19
N GLU A 742 -13.10 -16.70 -11.59
CA GLU A 742 -13.91 -16.60 -12.81
C GLU A 742 -15.01 -15.54 -12.66
N THR A 743 -15.55 -15.41 -11.45
CA THR A 743 -16.61 -14.45 -11.13
C THR A 743 -16.30 -13.55 -9.94
N PHE A 744 -16.98 -12.41 -9.84
CA PHE A 744 -16.89 -11.56 -8.65
C PHE A 744 -17.42 -12.30 -7.42
N SER A 745 -18.47 -13.10 -7.59
CA SER A 745 -18.96 -14.00 -6.54
C SER A 745 -17.89 -14.99 -6.04
N ASP A 746 -17.08 -15.57 -6.93
CA ASP A 746 -16.00 -16.48 -6.52
C ASP A 746 -14.96 -15.78 -5.65
N ALA A 747 -14.57 -14.56 -6.03
CA ALA A 747 -13.66 -13.72 -5.25
C ALA A 747 -14.26 -13.37 -3.88
N ALA A 748 -15.51 -12.94 -3.83
CA ALA A 748 -16.18 -12.61 -2.57
C ALA A 748 -16.38 -13.83 -1.65
N ASP A 749 -16.68 -14.99 -2.23
CA ASP A 749 -16.79 -16.24 -1.48
C ASP A 749 -15.44 -16.71 -0.95
N GLU A 750 -14.35 -16.51 -1.71
CA GLU A 750 -13.00 -16.81 -1.22
C GLU A 750 -12.55 -15.86 -0.11
N ALA A 751 -12.84 -14.57 -0.24
CA ALA A 751 -12.60 -13.57 0.81
C ALA A 751 -13.34 -13.89 2.11
N GLY A 752 -14.53 -14.47 2.02
CA GLY A 752 -15.27 -14.98 3.17
C GLY A 752 -14.61 -16.22 3.79
N ARG A 753 -14.28 -17.21 2.97
CA ARG A 753 -13.63 -18.46 3.39
C ARG A 753 -12.25 -18.24 4.00
N SER A 754 -11.51 -17.24 3.53
CA SER A 754 -10.18 -16.89 4.04
C SER A 754 -10.19 -16.66 5.55
N ARG A 755 -11.30 -16.17 6.10
CA ARG A 755 -11.45 -15.86 7.53
C ARG A 755 -11.53 -17.11 8.41
N LEU A 756 -12.01 -18.22 7.85
CA LEU A 756 -11.97 -19.54 8.50
C LEU A 756 -10.55 -20.12 8.45
N TYR A 757 -9.84 -19.95 7.33
CA TYR A 757 -8.43 -20.37 7.22
C TYR A 757 -7.52 -19.59 8.18
N GLY A 758 -7.75 -18.28 8.32
CA GLY A 758 -7.08 -17.45 9.33
C GLY A 758 -7.45 -17.79 10.78
N GLY A 759 -8.55 -18.53 11.00
CA GLY A 759 -9.01 -18.97 12.33
C GLY A 759 -9.69 -17.88 13.16
N ILE A 760 -10.26 -16.86 12.51
CA ILE A 760 -10.74 -15.62 13.16
C ILE A 760 -12.25 -15.37 13.00
N HIS A 761 -12.93 -16.18 12.20
CA HIS A 761 -14.39 -16.19 12.06
C HIS A 761 -14.95 -17.62 12.04
N PHE A 762 -16.22 -17.75 12.40
CA PHE A 762 -17.01 -18.98 12.19
C PHE A 762 -17.73 -18.94 10.83
N ASP A 763 -18.16 -20.09 10.32
CA ASP A 763 -18.88 -20.20 9.04
C ASP A 763 -20.15 -19.32 9.02
N ASP A 764 -20.92 -19.32 10.10
CA ASP A 764 -22.11 -18.46 10.23
C ASP A 764 -21.76 -16.97 10.12
N GLY A 765 -20.64 -16.53 10.70
CA GLY A 765 -20.17 -15.15 10.62
C GLY A 765 -19.82 -14.74 9.19
N ASP A 766 -19.26 -15.67 8.42
CA ASP A 766 -18.99 -15.48 6.99
C ASP A 766 -20.29 -15.48 6.16
N MET A 767 -21.07 -16.56 6.22
CA MET A 767 -22.26 -16.76 5.39
C MET A 767 -23.28 -15.63 5.57
N ASN A 768 -23.52 -15.20 6.81
CA ASN A 768 -24.44 -14.09 7.10
C ASN A 768 -23.83 -12.74 6.74
N GLY A 769 -22.50 -12.57 6.87
CA GLY A 769 -21.81 -11.38 6.37
C GLY A 769 -21.95 -11.22 4.85
N ARG A 770 -21.75 -12.29 4.08
CA ARG A 770 -21.96 -12.27 2.62
C ARG A 770 -23.41 -12.00 2.24
N ALA A 771 -24.37 -12.53 3.00
CA ALA A 771 -25.78 -12.26 2.77
C ALA A 771 -26.14 -10.79 3.01
N LEU A 772 -25.65 -10.20 4.11
CA LEU A 772 -25.80 -8.79 4.43
C LEU A 772 -25.17 -7.91 3.34
N GLY A 773 -23.93 -8.20 2.93
CA GLY A 773 -23.23 -7.45 1.89
C GLY A 773 -23.97 -7.41 0.55
N ARG A 774 -24.53 -8.53 0.10
CA ARG A 774 -25.36 -8.57 -1.13
C ARG A 774 -26.61 -7.69 -1.06
N ILE A 775 -27.26 -7.61 0.11
CA ILE A 775 -28.44 -6.75 0.29
C ILE A 775 -28.01 -5.29 0.16
N VAL A 776 -27.00 -4.90 0.94
CA VAL A 776 -26.51 -3.52 0.98
C VAL A 776 -25.93 -3.08 -0.37
N GLY A 777 -25.16 -3.93 -1.05
CA GLY A 777 -24.63 -3.62 -2.38
C GLY A 777 -25.72 -3.44 -3.43
N ALA A 778 -26.81 -4.23 -3.35
CA ALA A 778 -27.96 -4.07 -4.24
C ALA A 778 -28.69 -2.75 -3.99
N ASP A 779 -28.91 -2.38 -2.72
CA ASP A 779 -29.57 -1.13 -2.34
C ASP A 779 -28.73 0.08 -2.78
N ALA A 780 -27.42 0.08 -2.49
CA ALA A 780 -26.49 1.13 -2.91
C ALA A 780 -26.45 1.29 -4.44
N TYR A 781 -26.42 0.20 -5.20
CA TYR A 781 -26.53 0.26 -6.66
C TYR A 781 -27.86 0.91 -7.10
N GLU A 782 -29.00 0.50 -6.52
CA GLU A 782 -30.31 1.03 -6.90
C GLU A 782 -30.44 2.53 -6.57
N VAL A 783 -29.89 2.98 -5.45
CA VAL A 783 -29.83 4.41 -5.12
C VAL A 783 -28.93 5.17 -6.08
N ALA A 784 -27.71 4.69 -6.34
CA ALA A 784 -26.78 5.32 -7.28
C ALA A 784 -27.39 5.46 -8.68
N GLN A 785 -28.07 4.43 -9.18
CA GLN A 785 -28.76 4.48 -10.47
C GLN A 785 -29.82 5.59 -10.53
N ARG A 786 -30.50 5.90 -9.43
CA ARG A 786 -31.49 7.00 -9.42
C ARG A 786 -30.82 8.36 -9.58
N PHE A 787 -29.66 8.58 -8.97
CA PHE A 787 -28.87 9.80 -9.17
C PHE A 787 -28.36 9.89 -10.62
N ILE A 788 -27.82 8.78 -11.14
CA ILE A 788 -27.31 8.68 -12.53
C ILE A 788 -28.40 8.96 -13.56
N ASP A 789 -29.60 8.39 -13.36
CA ASP A 789 -30.73 8.55 -14.26
C ASP A 789 -31.53 9.85 -14.05
N GLY A 790 -31.12 10.71 -13.10
CA GLY A 790 -31.84 11.96 -12.79
C GLY A 790 -33.25 11.74 -12.22
N THR A 791 -33.48 10.59 -11.59
CA THR A 791 -34.78 10.20 -11.02
C THR A 791 -34.81 10.23 -9.49
N ALA A 792 -33.66 10.50 -8.86
CA ALA A 792 -33.56 10.69 -7.42
C ALA A 792 -34.45 11.85 -6.95
N THR A 793 -35.05 11.66 -5.79
CA THR A 793 -35.84 12.66 -5.07
C THR A 793 -35.09 13.14 -3.83
N ASP A 794 -35.55 14.20 -3.19
CA ASP A 794 -34.93 14.68 -1.94
C ASP A 794 -34.88 13.58 -0.86
N ALA A 795 -35.86 12.68 -0.84
CA ALA A 795 -35.91 11.56 0.11
C ALA A 795 -34.92 10.43 -0.20
N ASP A 796 -34.23 10.49 -1.34
CA ASP A 796 -33.18 9.53 -1.72
C ASP A 796 -31.79 10.07 -1.41
N ARG A 797 -31.68 11.33 -0.98
CA ARG A 797 -30.41 11.95 -0.58
C ARG A 797 -30.12 11.56 0.87
N PRO A 798 -28.86 11.22 1.20
CA PRO A 798 -28.43 11.18 2.59
C PRO A 798 -28.72 12.53 3.27
N PHE A 799 -28.97 12.50 4.57
CA PHE A 799 -29.26 13.63 5.46
C PHE A 799 -30.64 14.27 5.22
N PHE A 800 -31.58 13.52 4.61
CA PHE A 800 -32.92 14.04 4.32
C PHE A 800 -33.76 14.21 5.59
N GLY A 801 -34.24 15.44 5.83
CA GLY A 801 -35.12 15.76 6.96
C GLY A 801 -34.41 16.35 8.18
N GLU A 802 -33.08 16.48 8.13
CA GLU A 802 -32.26 17.23 9.09
C GLU A 802 -32.28 18.75 8.84
N ASP A 803 -33.49 19.30 8.59
CA ASP A 803 -33.81 20.72 8.37
C ASP A 803 -33.45 21.66 9.57
N ALA A 804 -32.59 21.23 10.48
CA ALA A 804 -32.25 21.94 11.72
C ALA A 804 -30.82 22.50 11.79
N MET A 805 -29.89 22.13 10.89
CA MET A 805 -28.51 22.65 10.95
C MET A 805 -28.20 23.83 10.02
N LEU A 806 -29.06 24.14 9.05
CA LEU A 806 -28.81 25.20 8.05
C LEU A 806 -29.63 26.49 8.28
N ALA A 807 -29.94 26.82 9.54
CA ALA A 807 -30.65 28.06 9.93
C ALA A 807 -29.79 29.06 10.71
#